data_AF-A0A2A4Q251-F1
#
_entry.id   AF-A0A2A4Q251-F1
#
_cell.length_a   1.000
_cell.length_b   1.000
_cell.length_c   1.000
_cell.angle_alpha   90.00
_cell.angle_beta   90.00
_cell.angle_gamma   90.00
#
_symmetry.space_group_name_H-M   'P 1'
#
loop_
_entity.id
_entity.type
_entity.pdbx_description
1 polymer ?
#
loop_
_entity_poly.entity_id
_entity_poly.type
_entity_poly.pdbx_seq_one_letter_code
_entity_poly.pdbx_strand_id
1 'polypeptide(L)'
;MTKTGISTVFYFENNYLLCINPQIPITMKKIALALIAAICCTISFAQTLVNEEWQTKYASPNQSGKGAMTIDPNGNIITTGNAVVNGQESNILTACIQPNGAIVWQQQYDSSNKWDYGVGVVCDNNGNVHVTGASYDSTTNSYDYVTVKYDPSGNQLWEARYNGTGNEDDIPSVIKLDPFGNSYVTGRSIGLGTLNDYATVKYDNNGNLQWVARYDFNGLNDYPADLVIDNTGRVYVTGSSTSISANADYTTIKYDQQNGNEIAVHRHSVAGAGLDEPTAMKIDPVNRIYVTGKGTDTAGNFNIKTIRLNSNLALQWAKTIDENGLEDGANDLDIAQNGNIYVTGYATKANGGKDMIIAKYDANGNEIWRRKQTAEDETKEAVGRKVVVDGSERVFVIGEIHSSAGKEIATMMFNAAGTKRMERRNKGAGNGGERAIDIKNGPADVVFVLGKITENTGEKITTVKFKLLEMPFNPVFNPSAKFVKNRIIVRFDKSVVLTNAVDEKRKEFGTIDEFIDSSTIAQMQSKVTFDLSSANVIKVHKRMTAADTVTIGRLGDTIVSPPMWTTFIIQSQTMGSEVISSNKLMTLFPTIRNAQPDFIYSLTDVPNDTEYSTNQASLHPTVDYPNAHIKMEYTWDRTHGKNYVKVGVYDSGIDWTHDDFSVDGTNTFSGSKITGGYDWVNNVSIANTSSPDNHGHGTNCTGIIGALRNNSIGIAGIAGGDMDNDNNSGVQLFAMKISDAAGFITTSNIASAIVEGAAFNPSTGYGYGLHVMSNSWGGYGIDEELYDALRYVFRHKVVFVASKGNDGTDDPHYPSDYRGEWVVSVGASGTDGEYKTSGNGNPLDANDNGYSSNYGNGIDLVAPGTNAIITTTENNTTGYTGFNGTSAATPHVTGVVALMQSYYNPSGSPSINLAPEDVEHIITTGTDDKSVSPSSVGYDDYTGYGLLNADYTITLLGYPRYKVRHYSVNFTEANATLDQSNVQITLTRPYGTLATGIYFGDIYKITATASHSLGSDETILNAWVRNSSSNNVWGSNNPIVPEISVTLESYNSTQAVLSGYIFNIKYNLLGQSVIRWYPIDPTYPSNYRVMHYTLHTFDPTQTVGTDELDISSGNIQLGNPYPNPSDNNVSISYFLPESKEISLSLLDLQGRLVKTISQGRQAKGSHVVQVSLDNLAQGVYFYQLKAQNNVYQKKLVKIN
;
A
#
# COMPACT_ATOMS: atom_id res chain seq x y z
N MET A 1 -29.48 -56.13 4.40
CA MET A 1 -28.83 -56.92 3.34
C MET A 1 -27.60 -56.17 2.87
N THR A 2 -26.45 -56.84 2.97
CA THR A 2 -25.09 -56.36 2.63
C THR A 2 -24.91 -56.05 1.13
N LYS A 3 -24.18 -54.96 0.80
CA LYS A 3 -23.14 -54.97 -0.25
C LYS A 3 -22.29 -53.67 -0.25
N THR A 4 -21.12 -53.81 0.38
CA THR A 4 -19.79 -53.28 -0.01
C THR A 4 -19.71 -52.30 -1.19
N GLY A 5 -19.26 -51.07 -0.90
CA GLY A 5 -18.57 -50.18 -1.83
C GLY A 5 -17.48 -49.43 -1.04
N ILE A 6 -16.23 -49.84 -1.20
CA ILE A 6 -15.07 -49.29 -0.49
C ILE A 6 -14.87 -47.84 -0.94
N SER A 7 -15.12 -46.88 -0.05
CA SER A 7 -14.69 -45.49 -0.20
C SER A 7 -13.22 -45.40 0.21
N THR A 8 -12.33 -45.08 -0.73
CA THR A 8 -10.96 -44.69 -0.38
C THR A 8 -11.00 -43.30 0.26
N VAL A 9 -10.89 -43.27 1.59
CA VAL A 9 -10.79 -42.02 2.38
C VAL A 9 -9.33 -41.58 2.39
N PHE A 10 -9.06 -40.35 1.92
CA PHE A 10 -7.76 -39.72 2.11
C PHE A 10 -7.87 -38.70 3.25
N TYR A 11 -7.03 -38.83 4.26
CA TYR A 11 -6.88 -37.84 5.33
C TYR A 11 -5.82 -36.81 4.92
N PHE A 12 -6.15 -35.53 4.99
CA PHE A 12 -5.18 -34.42 5.00
C PHE A 12 -5.19 -33.76 6.38
N GLU A 13 -4.03 -33.29 6.85
CA GLU A 13 -3.77 -32.81 8.23
C GLU A 13 -4.60 -31.59 8.71
N ASN A 14 -5.56 -31.09 7.92
CA ASN A 14 -6.37 -29.90 8.24
C ASN A 14 -7.91 -30.12 8.23
N ASN A 15 -8.41 -31.33 8.51
CA ASN A 15 -9.84 -31.59 8.81
C ASN A 15 -10.89 -31.17 7.74
N TYR A 16 -10.57 -31.18 6.44
CA TYR A 16 -11.59 -31.06 5.38
C TYR A 16 -11.94 -32.43 4.79
N LEU A 17 -13.24 -32.75 4.73
CA LEU A 17 -13.78 -33.99 4.18
C LEU A 17 -14.21 -33.73 2.72
N LEU A 18 -13.56 -34.36 1.75
CA LEU A 18 -13.90 -34.19 0.33
C LEU A 18 -14.56 -35.46 -0.21
N CYS A 19 -15.84 -35.36 -0.58
CA CYS A 19 -16.62 -36.43 -1.20
C CYS A 19 -16.65 -36.20 -2.73
N ILE A 20 -15.87 -36.98 -3.50
CA ILE A 20 -15.90 -36.91 -4.97
C ILE A 20 -16.82 -37.99 -5.51
N ASN A 21 -17.76 -37.61 -6.38
CA ASN A 21 -18.72 -38.51 -7.04
C ASN A 21 -17.99 -39.64 -7.83
N PRO A 22 -18.33 -40.92 -7.62
CA PRO A 22 -17.65 -42.04 -8.28
C PRO A 22 -17.80 -42.09 -9.81
N GLN A 23 -18.74 -41.34 -10.40
CA GLN A 23 -19.04 -41.37 -11.85
C GLN A 23 -18.05 -40.57 -12.74
N ILE A 24 -17.08 -39.85 -12.17
CA ILE A 24 -16.14 -39.02 -12.95
C ILE A 24 -14.97 -39.86 -13.51
N PRO A 25 -14.61 -39.74 -14.81
CA PRO A 25 -13.48 -40.44 -15.42
C PRO A 25 -12.12 -40.19 -14.74
N ILE A 26 -11.27 -41.22 -14.69
CA ILE A 26 -9.95 -41.19 -14.01
C ILE A 26 -9.02 -40.09 -14.57
N THR A 27 -9.12 -39.77 -15.86
CA THR A 27 -8.37 -38.70 -16.51
C THR A 27 -8.78 -37.32 -16.01
N MET A 28 -10.07 -37.06 -15.83
CA MET A 28 -10.56 -35.81 -15.21
C MET A 28 -10.24 -35.74 -13.71
N LYS A 29 -10.21 -36.87 -13.00
CA LYS A 29 -9.75 -36.89 -11.59
C LYS A 29 -8.28 -36.50 -11.45
N LYS A 30 -7.41 -36.91 -12.39
CA LYS A 30 -5.99 -36.50 -12.41
C LYS A 30 -5.82 -35.03 -12.79
N ILE A 31 -6.61 -34.51 -13.73
CA ILE A 31 -6.61 -33.09 -14.10
C ILE A 31 -7.14 -32.22 -12.96
N ALA A 32 -8.21 -32.65 -12.28
CA ALA A 32 -8.74 -31.97 -11.10
C ALA A 32 -7.77 -32.05 -9.91
N LEU A 33 -7.08 -33.18 -9.68
CA LEU A 33 -6.03 -33.26 -8.66
C LEU A 33 -4.81 -32.39 -8.99
N ALA A 34 -4.44 -32.28 -10.27
CA ALA A 34 -3.35 -31.43 -10.72
C ALA A 34 -3.71 -29.93 -10.65
N LEU A 35 -4.96 -29.57 -11.01
CA LEU A 35 -5.48 -28.21 -10.81
C LEU A 35 -5.62 -27.88 -9.32
N ILE A 36 -6.09 -28.80 -8.49
CA ILE A 36 -6.23 -28.58 -7.04
C ILE A 36 -4.85 -28.57 -6.35
N ALA A 37 -3.88 -29.38 -6.80
CA ALA A 37 -2.50 -29.26 -6.33
C ALA A 37 -1.84 -27.95 -6.79
N ALA A 38 -2.19 -27.43 -7.96
CA ALA A 38 -1.76 -26.11 -8.44
C ALA A 38 -2.46 -24.95 -7.70
N ILE A 39 -3.72 -25.12 -7.28
CA ILE A 39 -4.50 -24.14 -6.50
C ILE A 39 -4.16 -24.23 -4.99
N CYS A 40 -3.75 -25.39 -4.49
CA CYS A 40 -3.27 -25.60 -3.11
C CYS A 40 -1.75 -25.43 -2.95
N CYS A 41 -1.01 -25.13 -4.03
CA CYS A 41 0.27 -24.43 -3.90
C CYS A 41 -0.05 -23.02 -3.43
N THR A 42 -0.31 -22.86 -2.14
CA THR A 42 -0.16 -21.59 -1.45
C THR A 42 1.23 -21.10 -1.81
N ILE A 43 1.32 -20.05 -2.61
CA ILE A 43 2.54 -19.24 -2.65
C ILE A 43 2.65 -18.69 -1.24
N SER A 44 3.41 -19.40 -0.39
CA SER A 44 3.75 -18.94 0.94
C SER A 44 4.58 -17.68 0.72
N PHE A 45 3.98 -16.52 0.93
CA PHE A 45 4.69 -15.26 0.98
C PHE A 45 5.60 -15.30 2.22
N ALA A 46 6.83 -15.73 2.06
CA ALA A 46 7.82 -15.68 3.13
C ALA A 46 8.60 -14.36 3.05
N GLN A 47 8.77 -13.70 4.20
CA GLN A 47 9.68 -12.58 4.35
C GLN A 47 11.00 -13.07 4.92
N THR A 48 12.13 -12.78 4.26
CA THR A 48 13.45 -13.06 4.83
C THR A 48 13.93 -11.84 5.62
N LEU A 49 14.20 -12.00 6.92
CA LEU A 49 14.91 -11.00 7.73
C LEU A 49 16.42 -11.25 7.69
N VAL A 50 17.20 -10.19 7.88
CA VAL A 50 18.67 -10.25 7.82
C VAL A 50 19.31 -9.45 8.94
N ASN A 51 20.05 -10.15 9.81
CA ASN A 51 20.95 -9.54 10.77
C ASN A 51 22.36 -9.42 10.19
N GLU A 52 23.03 -8.32 10.48
CA GLU A 52 24.49 -8.27 10.49
C GLU A 52 24.94 -8.64 11.91
N GLU A 53 25.53 -9.82 12.10
CA GLU A 53 25.86 -10.33 13.44
C GLU A 53 27.18 -9.76 13.95
N TRP A 54 28.17 -9.61 13.06
CA TRP A 54 29.45 -9.01 13.38
C TRP A 54 30.21 -8.58 12.13
N GLN A 55 31.18 -7.70 12.34
CA GLN A 55 32.18 -7.29 11.36
C GLN A 55 33.58 -7.37 11.99
N THR A 56 34.47 -8.18 11.40
CA THR A 56 35.86 -8.32 11.85
C THR A 56 36.78 -7.58 10.87
N LYS A 57 37.51 -6.59 11.38
CA LYS A 57 38.47 -5.77 10.62
C LYS A 57 39.90 -6.09 11.06
N TYR A 58 40.80 -6.37 10.13
CA TYR A 58 42.19 -6.73 10.43
C TYR A 58 43.17 -6.40 9.30
N ALA A 59 44.46 -6.40 9.67
CA ALA A 59 45.60 -6.10 8.80
C ALA A 59 45.48 -4.77 8.04
N SER A 60 46.43 -4.48 7.15
CA SER A 60 46.42 -3.29 6.30
C SER A 60 46.80 -3.70 4.87
N PRO A 61 45.84 -4.00 3.98
CA PRO A 61 46.14 -4.40 2.62
C PRO A 61 46.69 -3.24 1.78
N ASN A 62 47.34 -3.57 0.67
CA ASN A 62 47.70 -2.60 -0.37
C ASN A 62 46.54 -2.39 -1.36
N GLN A 63 46.76 -1.53 -2.36
CA GLN A 63 45.72 -1.15 -3.33
C GLN A 63 45.20 -2.30 -4.22
N SER A 64 45.90 -3.44 -4.36
CA SER A 64 45.62 -4.46 -5.40
C SER A 64 44.27 -5.17 -5.27
N GLY A 65 43.67 -5.19 -4.07
CA GLY A 65 42.31 -5.71 -3.83
C GLY A 65 42.10 -7.19 -4.21
N LYS A 66 43.18 -7.98 -4.36
CA LYS A 66 43.14 -9.43 -4.60
C LYS A 66 42.97 -10.19 -3.29
N GLY A 67 42.26 -11.32 -3.35
CA GLY A 67 42.08 -12.21 -2.22
C GLY A 67 40.96 -13.21 -2.47
N ALA A 68 40.81 -14.14 -1.53
CA ALA A 68 39.80 -15.17 -1.58
C ALA A 68 39.40 -15.61 -0.16
N MET A 69 38.25 -16.27 -0.07
CA MET A 69 37.76 -16.84 1.18
C MET A 69 37.30 -18.28 0.96
N THR A 70 37.44 -19.10 1.98
CA THR A 70 36.83 -20.43 2.07
C THR A 70 36.33 -20.67 3.49
N ILE A 71 35.50 -21.70 3.67
CA ILE A 71 35.00 -22.12 4.97
C ILE A 71 35.55 -23.53 5.22
N ASP A 72 36.15 -23.75 6.38
CA ASP A 72 36.65 -25.07 6.78
C ASP A 72 35.51 -25.99 7.27
N PRO A 73 35.76 -27.31 7.47
CA PRO A 73 34.75 -28.23 7.97
C PRO A 73 34.18 -27.90 9.37
N ASN A 74 34.86 -27.07 10.17
CA ASN A 74 34.41 -26.60 11.48
C ASN A 74 33.58 -25.31 11.39
N GLY A 75 33.40 -24.75 10.19
CA GLY A 75 32.72 -23.49 9.95
C GLY A 75 33.60 -22.24 10.13
N ASN A 76 34.91 -22.40 10.35
CA ASN A 76 35.83 -21.26 10.42
C ASN A 76 36.01 -20.66 9.02
N ILE A 77 36.12 -19.34 9.00
CA ILE A 77 36.32 -18.54 7.81
C ILE A 77 37.81 -18.37 7.60
N ILE A 78 38.32 -18.88 6.48
CA ILE A 78 39.72 -18.74 6.10
C ILE A 78 39.81 -17.75 4.95
N THR A 79 40.63 -16.72 5.13
CA THR A 79 40.82 -15.66 4.13
C THR A 79 42.27 -15.60 3.71
N THR A 80 42.53 -15.29 2.44
CA THR A 80 43.86 -14.88 1.96
C THR A 80 43.80 -13.58 1.19
N GLY A 81 44.92 -12.87 1.15
CA GLY A 81 45.12 -11.62 0.44
C GLY A 81 46.54 -11.12 0.69
N ASN A 82 46.68 -9.82 0.88
CA ASN A 82 47.99 -9.23 1.14
C ASN A 82 47.94 -8.20 2.27
N ALA A 83 49.07 -7.95 2.93
CA ALA A 83 49.21 -6.97 4.01
C ALA A 83 50.54 -6.22 3.92
N VAL A 84 50.49 -4.89 4.11
CA VAL A 84 51.66 -4.03 4.26
C VAL A 84 52.14 -4.10 5.71
N VAL A 85 53.41 -4.38 5.91
CA VAL A 85 54.01 -4.59 7.23
C VAL A 85 55.18 -3.62 7.42
N ASN A 86 55.17 -2.83 8.49
CA ASN A 86 56.30 -1.99 8.94
C ASN A 86 56.97 -1.11 7.87
N GLY A 87 56.21 -0.61 6.88
CA GLY A 87 56.74 0.25 5.81
C GLY A 87 57.48 -0.49 4.69
N GLN A 88 57.43 -1.83 4.67
CA GLN A 88 57.91 -2.67 3.57
C GLN A 88 56.85 -2.83 2.46
N GLU A 89 57.24 -3.50 1.38
CA GLU A 89 56.34 -4.03 0.35
C GLU A 89 55.37 -5.08 0.97
N SER A 90 54.35 -5.54 0.25
CA SER A 90 53.24 -6.33 0.85
C SER A 90 53.55 -7.82 0.95
N ASN A 91 53.11 -8.51 2.01
CA ASN A 91 53.26 -9.96 2.20
C ASN A 91 51.92 -10.68 1.94
N ILE A 92 51.95 -11.99 1.66
CA ILE A 92 50.72 -12.81 1.64
C ILE A 92 50.22 -12.93 3.08
N LEU A 93 48.96 -12.58 3.31
CA LEU A 93 48.32 -12.74 4.61
C LEU A 93 47.24 -13.80 4.54
N THR A 94 47.30 -14.79 5.42
CA THR A 94 46.24 -15.77 5.65
C THR A 94 45.72 -15.64 7.06
N ALA A 95 44.40 -15.66 7.25
CA ALA A 95 43.77 -15.56 8.57
C ALA A 95 42.66 -16.60 8.73
N CYS A 96 42.54 -17.13 9.93
CA CYS A 96 41.43 -17.99 10.36
C CYS A 96 40.56 -17.23 11.36
N ILE A 97 39.27 -17.19 11.09
CA ILE A 97 38.26 -16.47 11.87
C ILE A 97 37.17 -17.45 12.27
N GLN A 98 36.81 -17.49 13.54
CA GLN A 98 35.70 -18.31 14.03
C GLN A 98 34.34 -17.79 13.56
N PRO A 99 33.29 -18.63 13.57
CA PRO A 99 31.91 -18.21 13.27
C PRO A 99 31.37 -17.05 14.13
N ASN A 100 31.98 -16.76 15.28
CA ASN A 100 31.65 -15.65 16.18
C ASN A 100 32.44 -14.35 15.88
N GLY A 101 33.31 -14.36 14.86
CA GLY A 101 34.12 -13.20 14.45
C GLY A 101 35.50 -13.10 15.10
N ALA A 102 35.83 -13.98 16.05
CA ALA A 102 37.14 -13.99 16.69
C ALA A 102 38.23 -14.53 15.75
N ILE A 103 39.36 -13.83 15.67
CA ILE A 103 40.53 -14.29 14.92
C ILE A 103 41.26 -15.36 15.74
N VAL A 104 41.46 -16.54 15.17
CA VAL A 104 42.19 -17.65 15.82
C VAL A 104 43.68 -17.51 15.60
N TRP A 105 44.08 -17.30 14.35
CA TRP A 105 45.47 -17.12 13.95
C TRP A 105 45.57 -16.30 12.67
N GLN A 106 46.74 -15.70 12.47
CA GLN A 106 47.13 -15.01 11.25
C GLN A 106 48.55 -15.42 10.89
N GLN A 107 48.77 -15.78 9.63
CA GLN A 107 50.08 -16.11 9.09
C GLN A 107 50.45 -15.17 7.95
N GLN A 108 51.70 -14.74 7.97
CA GLN A 108 52.29 -13.94 6.90
C GLN A 108 53.36 -14.78 6.21
N TYR A 109 53.27 -14.88 4.90
CA TYR A 109 54.31 -15.49 4.08
C TYR A 109 55.05 -14.39 3.33
N ASP A 110 56.37 -14.40 3.46
CA ASP A 110 57.32 -13.49 2.80
C ASP A 110 58.58 -14.29 2.44
N SER A 111 59.00 -14.20 1.19
CA SER A 111 60.20 -14.90 0.69
C SER A 111 61.42 -13.99 0.50
N SER A 112 61.24 -12.67 0.30
CA SER A 112 62.33 -11.78 -0.10
C SER A 112 62.19 -10.31 0.35
N ASN A 113 61.31 -10.00 1.29
CA ASN A 113 60.95 -8.65 1.75
C ASN A 113 60.47 -7.74 0.59
N LYS A 114 59.80 -8.33 -0.39
CA LYS A 114 59.29 -7.68 -1.62
C LYS A 114 57.80 -7.95 -1.78
N TRP A 115 57.17 -7.47 -2.85
CA TRP A 115 55.75 -7.68 -3.06
C TRP A 115 55.39 -9.17 -3.22
N ASP A 116 54.53 -9.65 -2.34
CA ASP A 116 53.82 -10.93 -2.43
C ASP A 116 52.30 -10.72 -2.36
N TYR A 117 51.55 -11.49 -3.16
CA TYR A 117 50.11 -11.34 -3.31
C TYR A 117 49.39 -12.69 -3.16
N GLY A 118 48.56 -12.82 -2.12
CA GLY A 118 47.65 -13.96 -1.98
C GLY A 118 46.51 -13.89 -3.00
N VAL A 119 46.25 -15.00 -3.70
CA VAL A 119 45.25 -15.07 -4.77
C VAL A 119 44.12 -16.03 -4.43
N GLY A 120 44.45 -17.23 -3.96
CA GLY A 120 43.45 -18.29 -3.75
C GLY A 120 43.68 -19.05 -2.46
N VAL A 121 42.59 -19.49 -1.82
CA VAL A 121 42.62 -20.32 -0.61
C VAL A 121 41.54 -21.39 -0.66
N VAL A 122 41.87 -22.60 -0.22
CA VAL A 122 40.99 -23.77 -0.14
C VAL A 122 41.34 -24.62 1.09
N CYS A 123 40.38 -25.40 1.59
CA CYS A 123 40.58 -26.29 2.73
C CYS A 123 40.33 -27.75 2.36
N ASP A 124 41.11 -28.66 2.94
CA ASP A 124 40.83 -30.10 2.88
C ASP A 124 39.82 -30.53 3.97
N ASN A 125 39.36 -31.78 3.89
CA ASN A 125 38.39 -32.34 4.84
C ASN A 125 38.91 -32.46 6.29
N ASN A 126 40.23 -32.32 6.50
CA ASN A 126 40.84 -32.31 7.83
C ASN A 126 40.99 -30.87 8.38
N GLY A 127 40.56 -29.86 7.61
CA GLY A 127 40.70 -28.45 7.95
C GLY A 127 42.09 -27.86 7.67
N ASN A 128 42.97 -28.58 6.95
CA ASN A 128 44.24 -27.98 6.53
C ASN A 128 43.97 -26.93 5.44
N VAL A 129 44.70 -25.83 5.49
CA VAL A 129 44.51 -24.67 4.62
C VAL A 129 45.59 -24.66 3.55
N HIS A 130 45.21 -24.61 2.28
CA HIS A 130 46.12 -24.46 1.14
C HIS A 130 45.94 -23.09 0.52
N VAL A 131 47.02 -22.34 0.39
CA VAL A 131 47.04 -20.96 -0.11
C VAL A 131 47.95 -20.89 -1.31
N THR A 132 47.55 -20.20 -2.37
CA THR A 132 48.43 -19.85 -3.48
C THR A 132 48.51 -18.34 -3.69
N GLY A 133 49.66 -17.88 -4.15
CA GLY A 133 49.91 -16.48 -4.47
C GLY A 133 51.13 -16.29 -5.38
N ALA A 134 51.32 -15.06 -5.84
CA ALA A 134 52.55 -14.66 -6.53
C ALA A 134 53.53 -14.15 -5.49
N SER A 135 54.76 -14.67 -5.47
CA SER A 135 55.81 -14.20 -4.57
C SER A 135 57.04 -13.79 -5.35
N TYR A 136 57.56 -12.61 -5.06
CA TYR A 136 58.71 -12.06 -5.79
C TYR A 136 59.99 -12.80 -5.42
N ASP A 137 60.72 -13.27 -6.42
CA ASP A 137 62.02 -13.88 -6.26
C ASP A 137 63.14 -12.89 -6.65
N SER A 138 63.94 -12.49 -5.66
CA SER A 138 65.07 -11.59 -5.87
C SER A 138 66.22 -12.17 -6.70
N THR A 139 66.28 -13.50 -6.87
CA THR A 139 67.32 -14.17 -7.65
C THR A 139 67.06 -14.11 -9.15
N THR A 140 65.78 -14.23 -9.56
CA THR A 140 65.34 -14.12 -10.96
C THR A 140 64.79 -12.74 -11.30
N ASN A 141 64.52 -11.89 -10.28
CA ASN A 141 63.88 -10.58 -10.44
C ASN A 141 62.49 -10.69 -11.12
N SER A 142 61.75 -11.75 -10.77
CA SER A 142 60.42 -12.08 -11.31
C SER A 142 59.47 -12.52 -10.20
N TYR A 143 58.18 -12.58 -10.48
CA TYR A 143 57.21 -13.24 -9.60
C TYR A 143 57.13 -14.74 -9.92
N ASP A 144 57.10 -15.59 -8.89
CA ASP A 144 56.90 -17.03 -9.04
C ASP A 144 55.62 -17.48 -8.34
N TYR A 145 55.06 -18.62 -8.73
CA TYR A 145 53.97 -19.24 -7.96
C TYR A 145 54.54 -19.66 -6.61
N VAL A 146 53.78 -19.38 -5.55
CA VAL A 146 53.97 -20.04 -4.26
C VAL A 146 52.66 -20.72 -3.87
N THR A 147 52.78 -21.94 -3.34
CA THR A 147 51.70 -22.65 -2.67
C THR A 147 52.15 -23.07 -1.28
N VAL A 148 51.40 -22.70 -0.26
CA VAL A 148 51.71 -22.98 1.14
C VAL A 148 50.55 -23.74 1.76
N LYS A 149 50.86 -24.78 2.53
CA LYS A 149 49.87 -25.50 3.34
C LYS A 149 50.07 -25.23 4.82
N TYR A 150 48.99 -24.96 5.53
CA TYR A 150 48.94 -24.84 6.98
C TYR A 150 48.04 -25.92 7.60
N ASP A 151 48.37 -26.35 8.82
CA ASP A 151 47.45 -27.14 9.65
C ASP A 151 46.29 -26.26 10.18
N PRO A 152 45.24 -26.83 10.81
CA PRO A 152 44.12 -26.05 11.34
C PRO A 152 44.53 -25.04 12.43
N SER A 153 45.69 -25.23 13.07
CA SER A 153 46.23 -24.33 14.10
C SER A 153 47.09 -23.20 13.51
N GLY A 154 47.27 -23.19 12.18
CA GLY A 154 48.04 -22.18 11.46
C GLY A 154 49.54 -22.48 11.38
N ASN A 155 50.00 -23.69 11.70
CA ASN A 155 51.41 -24.05 11.50
C ASN A 155 51.66 -24.44 10.03
N GLN A 156 52.72 -23.92 9.43
CA GLN A 156 53.11 -24.28 8.06
C GLN A 156 53.54 -25.76 8.01
N LEU A 157 52.93 -26.54 7.11
CA LEU A 157 53.22 -27.95 6.87
C LEU A 157 54.21 -28.13 5.72
N TRP A 158 54.00 -27.40 4.62
CA TRP A 158 54.91 -27.38 3.48
C TRP A 158 54.73 -26.10 2.65
N GLU A 159 55.74 -25.81 1.85
CA GLU A 159 55.72 -24.81 0.79
C GLU A 159 56.23 -25.43 -0.51
N ALA A 160 55.67 -24.99 -1.63
CA ALA A 160 56.12 -25.36 -2.96
C ALA A 160 56.10 -24.13 -3.86
N ARG A 161 57.14 -23.99 -4.69
CA ARG A 161 57.25 -22.94 -5.70
C ARG A 161 57.22 -23.53 -7.09
N TYR A 162 56.71 -22.77 -8.05
CA TYR A 162 56.82 -23.10 -9.47
C TYR A 162 57.29 -21.85 -10.22
N ASN A 163 58.40 -22.03 -10.92
CA ASN A 163 59.01 -21.07 -11.82
C ASN A 163 59.04 -21.70 -13.21
N GLY A 164 58.51 -20.99 -14.19
CA GLY A 164 58.37 -21.40 -15.57
C GLY A 164 59.71 -21.55 -16.29
N THR A 165 59.69 -22.10 -17.50
CA THR A 165 60.92 -22.32 -18.28
C THR A 165 61.57 -21.02 -18.76
N GLY A 166 60.85 -19.89 -18.72
CA GLY A 166 61.35 -18.56 -19.07
C GLY A 166 62.15 -17.87 -17.95
N ASN A 167 62.00 -18.28 -16.67
CA ASN A 167 62.51 -17.53 -15.49
C ASN A 167 62.02 -16.07 -15.44
N GLU A 168 60.77 -15.85 -15.79
CA GLU A 168 60.10 -14.53 -15.87
C GLU A 168 58.83 -14.57 -15.01
N ASP A 169 57.96 -13.57 -15.09
CA ASP A 169 56.77 -13.49 -14.23
C ASP A 169 55.77 -14.66 -14.42
N ASP A 170 55.57 -15.41 -13.35
CA ASP A 170 54.57 -16.44 -13.16
C ASP A 170 53.57 -16.00 -12.07
N ILE A 171 52.32 -15.75 -12.48
CA ILE A 171 51.25 -15.31 -11.58
C ILE A 171 50.10 -16.32 -11.53
N PRO A 172 49.79 -16.94 -10.37
CA PRO A 172 48.66 -17.84 -10.24
C PRO A 172 47.33 -17.07 -10.28
N SER A 173 46.27 -17.72 -10.76
CA SER A 173 44.90 -17.19 -10.80
C SER A 173 43.96 -17.91 -9.83
N VAL A 174 44.14 -19.22 -9.59
CA VAL A 174 43.26 -20.00 -8.70
C VAL A 174 43.92 -21.28 -8.21
N ILE A 175 43.44 -21.81 -7.08
CA ILE A 175 43.75 -23.13 -6.51
C ILE A 175 42.48 -23.94 -6.26
N LYS A 176 42.51 -25.25 -6.51
CA LYS A 176 41.47 -26.23 -6.10
C LYS A 176 42.10 -27.49 -5.51
N LEU A 177 41.32 -28.22 -4.72
CA LEU A 177 41.70 -29.54 -4.21
C LEU A 177 40.85 -30.64 -4.83
N ASP A 178 41.45 -31.81 -5.01
CA ASP A 178 40.69 -33.05 -5.21
C ASP A 178 40.29 -33.68 -3.85
N PRO A 179 39.41 -34.70 -3.84
CA PRO A 179 38.99 -35.34 -2.60
C PRO A 179 40.11 -35.98 -1.76
N PHE A 180 41.32 -36.14 -2.31
CA PHE A 180 42.49 -36.67 -1.60
C PHE A 180 43.38 -35.58 -1.00
N GLY A 181 43.02 -34.29 -1.18
CA GLY A 181 43.79 -33.15 -0.68
C GLY A 181 44.95 -32.73 -1.59
N ASN A 182 45.04 -33.25 -2.83
CA ASN A 182 46.04 -32.80 -3.79
C ASN A 182 45.68 -31.42 -4.32
N SER A 183 46.67 -30.54 -4.49
CA SER A 183 46.47 -29.16 -4.92
C SER A 183 46.66 -29.01 -6.42
N TYR A 184 45.75 -28.29 -7.07
CA TYR A 184 45.82 -27.92 -8.47
C TYR A 184 45.81 -26.39 -8.56
N VAL A 185 46.89 -25.83 -9.08
CA VAL A 185 47.07 -24.38 -9.23
C VAL A 185 47.20 -24.08 -10.71
N THR A 186 46.48 -23.07 -11.20
CA THR A 186 46.71 -22.56 -12.56
C THR A 186 47.01 -21.08 -12.54
N GLY A 187 47.71 -20.61 -13.56
CA GLY A 187 48.03 -19.20 -13.75
C GLY A 187 48.72 -18.95 -15.08
N ARG A 188 49.08 -17.68 -15.32
CA ARG A 188 49.94 -17.35 -16.46
C ARG A 188 51.40 -17.64 -16.09
N SER A 189 52.17 -18.12 -17.06
CA SER A 189 53.59 -18.39 -16.89
C SER A 189 54.32 -18.14 -18.21
N ILE A 190 55.45 -17.45 -18.18
CA ILE A 190 56.23 -17.19 -19.41
C ILE A 190 57.17 -18.37 -19.68
N GLY A 191 57.11 -18.91 -20.89
CA GLY A 191 57.95 -20.02 -21.32
C GLY A 191 59.19 -19.57 -22.09
N LEU A 192 60.17 -20.46 -22.24
CA LEU A 192 61.38 -20.18 -23.00
C LEU A 192 61.06 -19.96 -24.49
N GLY A 193 61.03 -18.70 -24.93
CA GLY A 193 60.75 -18.32 -26.32
C GLY A 193 59.26 -18.26 -26.66
N THR A 194 58.37 -18.36 -25.67
CA THR A 194 56.92 -18.12 -25.79
C THR A 194 56.53 -16.85 -25.05
N LEU A 195 55.26 -16.45 -25.14
CA LEU A 195 54.72 -15.35 -24.35
C LEU A 195 54.09 -15.90 -23.04
N ASN A 196 53.05 -15.25 -22.52
CA ASN A 196 52.32 -15.81 -21.38
C ASN A 196 51.60 -17.09 -21.82
N ASP A 197 51.84 -18.21 -21.16
CA ASP A 197 51.15 -19.47 -21.42
C ASP A 197 50.29 -19.85 -20.21
N TYR A 198 49.35 -20.79 -20.37
CA TYR A 198 48.74 -21.43 -19.22
C TYR A 198 49.78 -22.35 -18.58
N ALA A 199 49.94 -22.27 -17.26
CA ALA A 199 50.62 -23.30 -16.49
C ALA A 199 49.68 -23.83 -15.41
N THR A 200 49.35 -25.12 -15.47
CA THR A 200 48.61 -25.83 -14.45
C THR A 200 49.53 -26.82 -13.75
N VAL A 201 49.62 -26.69 -12.43
CA VAL A 201 50.56 -27.43 -11.58
C VAL A 201 49.78 -28.28 -10.60
N LYS A 202 50.14 -29.56 -10.47
CA LYS A 202 49.61 -30.45 -9.44
C LYS A 202 50.66 -30.76 -8.38
N TYR A 203 50.31 -30.56 -7.12
CA TYR A 203 51.06 -31.04 -5.96
C TYR A 203 50.27 -32.15 -5.26
N ASP A 204 50.97 -33.17 -4.77
CA ASP A 204 50.35 -34.13 -3.86
C ASP A 204 50.05 -33.48 -2.50
N ASN A 205 49.35 -34.20 -1.63
CA ASN A 205 48.99 -33.70 -0.30
C ASN A 205 50.19 -33.32 0.61
N ASN A 206 51.39 -33.79 0.27
CA ASN A 206 52.65 -33.51 0.96
C ASN A 206 53.47 -32.37 0.31
N GLY A 207 52.96 -31.75 -0.75
CA GLY A 207 53.62 -30.65 -1.45
C GLY A 207 54.58 -31.09 -2.56
N ASN A 208 54.67 -32.38 -2.89
CA ASN A 208 55.54 -32.84 -3.97
C ASN A 208 54.89 -32.56 -5.33
N LEU A 209 55.63 -31.91 -6.23
CA LEU A 209 55.22 -31.70 -7.61
C LEU A 209 54.98 -33.03 -8.33
N GLN A 210 53.77 -33.23 -8.87
CA GLN A 210 53.39 -34.45 -9.59
C GLN A 210 53.49 -34.25 -11.10
N TRP A 211 52.96 -33.14 -11.61
CA TRP A 211 53.05 -32.78 -13.02
C TRP A 211 52.81 -31.29 -13.22
N VAL A 212 53.28 -30.80 -14.37
CA VAL A 212 53.02 -29.46 -14.90
C VAL A 212 52.45 -29.62 -16.31
N ALA A 213 51.27 -29.09 -16.55
CA ALA A 213 50.66 -28.99 -17.87
C ALA A 213 50.78 -27.55 -18.34
N ARG A 214 51.37 -27.35 -19.53
CA ARG A 214 51.41 -26.04 -20.19
C ARG A 214 50.56 -26.06 -21.44
N TYR A 215 49.85 -24.98 -21.70
CA TYR A 215 49.13 -24.78 -22.95
C TYR A 215 49.53 -23.43 -23.54
N ASP A 216 49.98 -23.51 -24.79
CA ASP A 216 50.43 -22.39 -25.62
C ASP A 216 49.77 -22.56 -26.99
N PHE A 217 49.04 -21.53 -27.42
CA PHE A 217 48.50 -21.46 -28.77
C PHE A 217 49.29 -20.46 -29.63
N ASN A 218 49.95 -21.00 -30.66
CA ASN A 218 50.72 -20.25 -31.65
C ASN A 218 51.88 -19.40 -31.08
N GLY A 219 52.37 -19.66 -29.87
CA GLY A 219 53.42 -18.86 -29.23
C GLY A 219 52.94 -17.48 -28.79
N LEU A 220 51.63 -17.29 -28.62
CA LEU A 220 51.00 -16.00 -28.31
C LEU A 220 50.52 -15.96 -26.84
N ASN A 221 49.96 -14.83 -26.41
CA ASN A 221 49.54 -14.67 -25.01
C ASN A 221 48.27 -15.49 -24.68
N ASP A 222 48.35 -16.29 -23.64
CA ASP A 222 47.29 -17.12 -23.09
C ASP A 222 47.18 -16.86 -21.57
N TYR A 223 46.02 -16.41 -21.12
CA TYR A 223 45.76 -16.05 -19.72
C TYR A 223 44.65 -16.93 -19.11
N PRO A 224 44.96 -17.86 -18.18
CA PRO A 224 43.95 -18.66 -17.49
C PRO A 224 43.27 -17.88 -16.36
N ALA A 225 41.96 -18.02 -16.26
CA ALA A 225 41.11 -17.29 -15.32
C ALA A 225 40.58 -18.15 -14.17
N ASP A 226 40.16 -19.40 -14.44
CA ASP A 226 39.53 -20.26 -13.43
C ASP A 226 39.76 -21.76 -13.71
N LEU A 227 39.58 -22.58 -12.68
CA LEU A 227 39.81 -24.02 -12.67
C LEU A 227 38.72 -24.73 -11.86
N VAL A 228 38.18 -25.83 -12.40
CA VAL A 228 37.25 -26.72 -11.71
C VAL A 228 37.66 -28.17 -11.86
N ILE A 229 37.29 -29.01 -10.89
CA ILE A 229 37.55 -30.44 -10.89
C ILE A 229 36.20 -31.15 -10.85
N ASP A 230 35.96 -32.10 -11.75
CA ASP A 230 34.72 -32.85 -11.77
C ASP A 230 34.71 -34.01 -10.76
N ASN A 231 33.52 -34.62 -10.57
CA ASN A 231 33.35 -35.74 -9.64
C ASN A 231 34.13 -37.01 -10.02
N THR A 232 34.72 -37.05 -11.22
CA THR A 232 35.61 -38.14 -11.67
C THR A 232 37.09 -37.79 -11.56
N GLY A 233 37.40 -36.60 -11.04
CA GLY A 233 38.76 -36.09 -10.87
C GLY A 233 39.36 -35.40 -12.09
N ARG A 234 38.60 -35.19 -13.19
CA ARG A 234 39.12 -34.46 -14.36
C ARG A 234 39.25 -32.99 -14.06
N VAL A 235 40.34 -32.40 -14.54
CA VAL A 235 40.68 -31.00 -14.32
C VAL A 235 40.28 -30.20 -15.55
N TYR A 236 39.57 -29.10 -15.34
CA TYR A 236 39.17 -28.18 -16.41
C TYR A 236 39.71 -26.80 -16.10
N VAL A 237 40.36 -26.17 -17.08
CA VAL A 237 40.95 -24.84 -16.97
C VAL A 237 40.39 -23.96 -18.07
N THR A 238 39.96 -22.75 -17.75
CA THR A 238 39.47 -21.80 -18.75
C THR A 238 40.20 -20.48 -18.70
N GLY A 239 40.28 -19.79 -19.84
CA GLY A 239 40.92 -18.48 -19.96
C GLY A 239 40.81 -17.89 -21.36
N SER A 240 41.47 -16.76 -21.58
CA SER A 240 41.69 -16.18 -22.91
C SER A 240 42.87 -16.88 -23.57
N SER A 241 42.76 -17.22 -24.87
CA SER A 241 43.91 -17.68 -25.65
C SER A 241 44.01 -16.95 -26.98
N THR A 242 45.17 -16.37 -27.27
CA THR A 242 45.34 -15.48 -28.43
C THR A 242 45.51 -16.26 -29.72
N SER A 243 44.60 -16.09 -30.68
CA SER A 243 44.68 -16.71 -32.01
C SER A 243 45.63 -15.97 -32.95
N ILE A 244 45.59 -14.64 -32.91
CA ILE A 244 46.48 -13.68 -33.59
C ILE A 244 46.60 -12.45 -32.68
N SER A 245 47.62 -11.60 -32.85
CA SER A 245 47.93 -10.49 -31.93
C SER A 245 46.79 -9.51 -31.58
N ALA A 246 45.67 -9.51 -32.33
CA ALA A 246 44.48 -8.69 -32.08
C ALA A 246 43.20 -9.51 -31.81
N ASN A 247 43.30 -10.82 -31.55
CA ASN A 247 42.15 -11.69 -31.32
C ASN A 247 42.45 -12.79 -30.29
N ALA A 248 41.64 -12.89 -29.24
CA ALA A 248 41.70 -13.98 -28.27
C ALA A 248 40.31 -14.61 -28.07
N ASP A 249 40.29 -15.94 -27.88
CA ASP A 249 39.08 -16.74 -27.75
C ASP A 249 38.91 -17.28 -26.33
N TYR A 250 37.66 -17.55 -25.93
CA TYR A 250 37.37 -18.38 -24.75
C TYR A 250 37.95 -19.77 -24.99
N THR A 251 38.91 -20.16 -24.17
CA THR A 251 39.56 -21.46 -24.28
C THR A 251 39.38 -22.23 -23.00
N THR A 252 38.80 -23.41 -23.11
CA THR A 252 38.64 -24.36 -22.01
C THR A 252 39.38 -25.65 -22.34
N ILE A 253 40.23 -26.10 -21.43
CA ILE A 253 41.09 -27.28 -21.58
C ILE A 253 40.70 -28.30 -20.53
N LYS A 254 40.67 -29.57 -20.92
CA LYS A 254 40.46 -30.72 -20.04
C LYS A 254 41.75 -31.52 -19.92
N TYR A 255 42.24 -31.72 -18.70
CA TYR A 255 43.44 -32.51 -18.41
C TYR A 255 43.13 -33.83 -17.72
N ASP A 256 44.03 -34.80 -17.93
CA ASP A 256 44.07 -36.04 -17.16
C ASP A 256 44.63 -35.79 -15.75
N GLN A 257 43.95 -36.33 -14.74
CA GLN A 257 44.29 -36.11 -13.34
C GLN A 257 45.66 -36.69 -12.95
N GLN A 258 46.05 -37.81 -13.56
CA GLN A 258 47.23 -38.57 -13.14
C GLN A 258 48.51 -38.00 -13.72
N ASN A 259 48.49 -37.58 -14.99
CA ASN A 259 49.70 -37.18 -15.71
C ASN A 259 49.66 -35.76 -16.30
N GLY A 260 48.53 -35.04 -16.21
CA GLY A 260 48.41 -33.69 -16.74
C GLY A 260 48.29 -33.63 -18.26
N ASN A 261 48.15 -34.76 -18.96
CA ASN A 261 48.00 -34.76 -20.41
C ASN A 261 46.70 -34.07 -20.82
N GLU A 262 46.78 -33.27 -21.88
CA GLU A 262 45.61 -32.69 -22.53
C GLU A 262 44.72 -33.79 -23.12
N ILE A 263 43.44 -33.77 -22.75
CA ILE A 263 42.41 -34.70 -23.24
C ILE A 263 41.57 -34.06 -24.34
N ALA A 264 41.18 -32.80 -24.13
CA ALA A 264 40.34 -32.05 -25.06
C ALA A 264 40.52 -30.54 -24.84
N VAL A 265 40.34 -29.77 -25.91
CA VAL A 265 40.32 -28.31 -25.90
C VAL A 265 39.09 -27.82 -26.64
N HIS A 266 38.40 -26.86 -26.04
CA HIS A 266 37.37 -26.08 -26.71
C HIS A 266 37.84 -24.64 -26.82
N ARG A 267 37.90 -24.13 -28.06
CA ARG A 267 38.05 -22.71 -28.35
C ARG A 267 36.73 -22.20 -28.90
N HIS A 268 36.11 -21.26 -28.20
CA HIS A 268 34.88 -20.62 -28.65
C HIS A 268 35.23 -19.29 -29.32
N SER A 269 35.31 -19.33 -30.66
CA SER A 269 35.52 -18.14 -31.49
C SER A 269 34.20 -17.57 -32.00
N VAL A 270 34.10 -16.24 -32.01
CA VAL A 270 32.95 -15.51 -32.58
C VAL A 270 33.48 -14.57 -33.66
N ALA A 271 32.66 -14.29 -34.68
CA ALA A 271 33.06 -13.40 -35.77
C ALA A 271 33.26 -11.97 -35.25
N GLY A 272 34.51 -11.49 -35.23
CA GLY A 272 34.88 -10.15 -34.76
C GLY A 272 36.40 -10.05 -34.51
N ALA A 273 36.94 -8.83 -34.44
CA ALA A 273 38.28 -8.58 -33.93
C ALA A 273 38.14 -8.16 -32.46
N GLY A 274 38.77 -8.90 -31.53
CA GLY A 274 38.57 -8.67 -30.10
C GLY A 274 39.24 -9.69 -29.19
N LEU A 275 39.53 -9.29 -27.95
CA LEU A 275 40.19 -10.11 -26.95
C LEU A 275 39.15 -10.67 -25.96
N ASP A 276 38.50 -11.80 -26.24
CA ASP A 276 37.50 -12.37 -25.32
C ASP A 276 38.14 -12.70 -23.95
N GLU A 277 37.55 -12.23 -22.84
CA GLU A 277 38.06 -12.34 -21.46
C GLU A 277 37.09 -13.15 -20.57
N PRO A 278 37.22 -14.48 -20.47
CA PRO A 278 36.47 -15.26 -19.49
C PRO A 278 36.98 -14.97 -18.07
N THR A 279 36.07 -14.90 -17.11
CA THR A 279 36.37 -14.47 -15.74
C THR A 279 36.00 -15.50 -14.68
N ALA A 280 35.06 -16.40 -14.96
CA ALA A 280 34.64 -17.43 -14.01
C ALA A 280 34.14 -18.70 -14.71
N MET A 281 34.33 -19.84 -14.03
CA MET A 281 33.84 -21.15 -14.42
C MET A 281 33.15 -21.87 -13.26
N LYS A 282 32.07 -22.60 -13.55
CA LYS A 282 31.47 -23.55 -12.61
C LYS A 282 31.12 -24.85 -13.30
N ILE A 283 31.13 -25.91 -12.52
CA ILE A 283 30.68 -27.23 -12.94
C ILE A 283 29.53 -27.65 -12.04
N ASP A 284 28.49 -28.22 -12.63
CA ASP A 284 27.34 -28.72 -11.88
C ASP A 284 27.51 -30.21 -11.51
N PRO A 285 26.62 -30.78 -10.68
CA PRO A 285 26.74 -32.17 -10.23
C PRO A 285 26.69 -33.23 -11.33
N VAL A 286 26.24 -32.88 -12.54
CA VAL A 286 26.19 -33.79 -13.71
C VAL A 286 27.28 -33.46 -14.74
N ASN A 287 28.34 -32.76 -14.31
CA ASN A 287 29.54 -32.42 -15.07
C ASN A 287 29.27 -31.55 -16.31
N ARG A 288 28.29 -30.65 -16.25
CA ARG A 288 28.09 -29.58 -17.24
C ARG A 288 28.89 -28.36 -16.81
N ILE A 289 29.61 -27.77 -17.75
CA ILE A 289 30.58 -26.70 -17.50
C ILE A 289 29.99 -25.40 -18.02
N TYR A 290 30.06 -24.35 -17.21
CA TYR A 290 29.55 -23.04 -17.51
C TYR A 290 30.68 -22.03 -17.37
N VAL A 291 30.88 -21.20 -18.38
CA VAL A 291 31.93 -20.19 -18.42
C VAL A 291 31.30 -18.84 -18.74
N THR A 292 31.67 -17.79 -18.01
CA THR A 292 31.22 -16.42 -18.25
C THR A 292 32.39 -15.45 -18.34
N GLY A 293 32.14 -14.25 -18.89
CA GLY A 293 33.06 -13.13 -18.90
C GLY A 293 32.67 -12.08 -19.94
N LYS A 294 33.66 -11.44 -20.55
CA LYS A 294 33.48 -10.52 -21.68
C LYS A 294 33.70 -11.24 -22.99
N GLY A 295 32.85 -11.04 -23.98
CA GLY A 295 33.07 -11.51 -25.34
C GLY A 295 32.85 -10.37 -26.33
N THR A 296 33.74 -10.24 -27.29
CA THR A 296 33.68 -9.19 -28.30
C THR A 296 32.64 -9.52 -29.36
N ASP A 297 31.90 -8.50 -29.81
CA ASP A 297 30.98 -8.59 -30.94
C ASP A 297 31.63 -8.19 -32.27
N THR A 298 30.83 -8.15 -33.35
CA THR A 298 31.30 -7.75 -34.69
C THR A 298 31.72 -6.28 -34.77
N ALA A 299 31.29 -5.44 -33.83
CA ALA A 299 31.63 -4.01 -33.77
C ALA A 299 32.89 -3.73 -32.93
N GLY A 300 33.42 -4.74 -32.23
CA GLY A 300 34.60 -4.61 -31.36
C GLY A 300 34.25 -4.25 -29.91
N ASN A 301 32.97 -4.21 -29.54
CA ASN A 301 32.53 -3.94 -28.18
C ASN A 301 32.50 -5.21 -27.34
N PHE A 302 32.79 -5.11 -26.05
CA PHE A 302 32.66 -6.22 -25.12
C PHE A 302 31.23 -6.35 -24.63
N ASN A 303 30.72 -7.56 -24.64
CA ASN A 303 29.41 -7.92 -24.11
C ASN A 303 29.57 -9.01 -23.06
N ILE A 304 28.63 -9.11 -22.12
CA ILE A 304 28.60 -10.25 -21.19
C ILE A 304 28.33 -11.51 -22.02
N LYS A 305 29.25 -12.47 -22.01
CA LYS A 305 29.11 -13.75 -22.73
C LYS A 305 29.11 -14.89 -21.73
N THR A 306 28.13 -15.78 -21.85
CA THR A 306 28.04 -17.01 -21.05
C THR A 306 27.86 -18.21 -21.96
N ILE A 307 28.70 -19.22 -21.82
CA ILE A 307 28.64 -20.46 -22.59
C ILE A 307 28.44 -21.66 -21.68
N ARG A 308 27.80 -22.70 -22.21
CA ARG A 308 27.70 -24.02 -21.59
C ARG A 308 28.34 -25.08 -22.46
N LEU A 309 29.23 -25.87 -21.86
CA LEU A 309 29.85 -27.03 -22.45
C LEU A 309 29.36 -28.31 -21.74
N ASN A 310 29.33 -29.43 -22.46
CA ASN A 310 29.18 -30.73 -21.83
C ASN A 310 30.53 -31.26 -21.31
N SER A 311 30.53 -32.44 -20.67
CA SER A 311 31.74 -33.06 -20.10
C SER A 311 32.83 -33.42 -21.12
N ASN A 312 32.52 -33.43 -22.43
CA ASN A 312 33.46 -33.61 -23.53
C ASN A 312 33.90 -32.28 -24.16
N LEU A 313 33.60 -31.16 -23.51
CA LEU A 313 33.84 -29.80 -23.99
C LEU A 313 33.11 -29.44 -25.30
N ALA A 314 32.02 -30.14 -25.65
CA ALA A 314 31.19 -29.73 -26.78
C ALA A 314 30.22 -28.62 -26.35
N LEU A 315 30.17 -27.53 -27.12
CA LEU A 315 29.25 -26.41 -26.90
C LEU A 315 27.80 -26.89 -26.94
N GLN A 316 27.02 -26.49 -25.94
CA GLN A 316 25.59 -26.76 -25.86
C GLN A 316 24.79 -25.51 -26.20
N TRP A 317 25.18 -24.37 -25.65
CA TRP A 317 24.64 -23.05 -26.00
C TRP A 317 25.63 -21.94 -25.62
N ALA A 318 25.45 -20.78 -26.25
CA ALA A 318 26.12 -19.53 -25.92
C ALA A 318 25.08 -18.41 -25.84
N LYS A 319 25.22 -17.51 -24.87
CA LYS A 319 24.31 -16.40 -24.60
C LYS A 319 25.11 -15.12 -24.40
N THR A 320 24.58 -14.02 -24.94
CA THR A 320 25.18 -12.70 -24.87
C THR A 320 24.18 -11.72 -24.28
N ILE A 321 24.64 -10.85 -23.38
CA ILE A 321 23.94 -9.65 -22.95
C ILE A 321 24.74 -8.45 -23.46
N ASP A 322 24.08 -7.61 -24.24
CA ASP A 322 24.54 -6.32 -24.74
C ASP A 322 23.52 -5.26 -24.32
N GLU A 323 23.94 -4.36 -23.44
CA GLU A 323 23.22 -3.22 -22.93
C GLU A 323 23.84 -1.94 -23.51
N ASN A 324 23.06 -1.25 -24.34
CA ASN A 324 23.44 0.04 -24.95
C ASN A 324 24.55 -0.02 -26.01
N GLY A 325 25.01 -1.20 -26.46
CA GLY A 325 26.04 -1.32 -27.50
C GLY A 325 27.41 -0.79 -27.04
N LEU A 326 27.70 -0.89 -25.74
CA LEU A 326 28.93 -0.42 -25.09
C LEU A 326 29.61 -1.57 -24.33
N GLU A 327 30.66 -1.28 -23.57
CA GLU A 327 31.42 -2.30 -22.85
C GLU A 327 30.66 -2.88 -21.65
N ASP A 328 30.26 -4.15 -21.77
CA ASP A 328 29.64 -4.93 -20.70
C ASP A 328 30.48 -6.16 -20.36
N GLY A 329 30.47 -6.56 -19.09
CA GLY A 329 31.31 -7.67 -18.65
C GLY A 329 30.82 -8.39 -17.40
N ALA A 330 30.92 -9.72 -17.41
CA ALA A 330 30.62 -10.55 -16.26
C ALA A 330 31.88 -10.80 -15.42
N ASN A 331 31.71 -10.80 -14.10
CA ASN A 331 32.80 -11.04 -13.15
C ASN A 331 32.70 -12.39 -12.43
N ASP A 332 31.50 -12.96 -12.33
CA ASP A 332 31.29 -14.25 -11.66
C ASP A 332 29.98 -14.92 -12.08
N LEU A 333 29.90 -16.22 -11.85
CA LEU A 333 28.67 -17.00 -11.98
C LEU A 333 28.54 -18.07 -10.89
N ASP A 334 27.29 -18.40 -10.54
CA ASP A 334 26.98 -19.53 -9.67
C ASP A 334 25.76 -20.32 -10.17
N ILE A 335 25.65 -21.58 -9.73
CA ILE A 335 24.65 -22.54 -10.21
C ILE A 335 23.81 -23.02 -9.04
N ALA A 336 22.50 -22.82 -9.12
CA ALA A 336 21.57 -23.36 -8.14
C ALA A 336 21.41 -24.88 -8.30
N GLN A 337 20.95 -25.55 -7.24
CA GLN A 337 20.73 -27.01 -7.26
C GLN A 337 19.74 -27.47 -8.35
N ASN A 338 18.79 -26.61 -8.74
CA ASN A 338 17.84 -26.87 -9.82
C ASN A 338 18.43 -26.68 -11.23
N GLY A 339 19.70 -26.26 -11.34
CA GLY A 339 20.41 -26.02 -12.60
C GLY A 339 20.23 -24.61 -13.18
N ASN A 340 19.56 -23.70 -12.47
CA ASN A 340 19.52 -22.29 -12.87
C ASN A 340 20.88 -21.63 -12.66
N ILE A 341 21.23 -20.74 -13.58
CA ILE A 341 22.54 -20.08 -13.62
C ILE A 341 22.34 -18.61 -13.30
N TYR A 342 23.20 -18.09 -12.43
CA TYR A 342 23.21 -16.69 -12.02
C TYR A 342 24.52 -16.07 -12.45
N VAL A 343 24.46 -14.95 -13.14
CA VAL A 343 25.63 -14.22 -13.65
C VAL A 343 25.59 -12.81 -13.09
N THR A 344 26.72 -12.29 -12.62
CA THR A 344 26.83 -10.89 -12.20
C THR A 344 27.99 -10.17 -12.86
N GLY A 345 27.83 -8.86 -13.07
CA GLY A 345 28.78 -8.05 -13.80
C GLY A 345 28.41 -6.58 -13.84
N TYR A 346 28.73 -5.92 -14.94
CA TYR A 346 28.36 -4.54 -15.22
C TYR A 346 27.96 -4.33 -16.69
N ALA A 347 27.21 -3.27 -16.92
CA ALA A 347 26.97 -2.69 -18.22
C ALA A 347 27.40 -1.22 -18.26
N THR A 348 28.01 -0.76 -19.34
CA THR A 348 28.49 0.63 -19.47
C THR A 348 27.42 1.52 -20.10
N LYS A 349 27.26 2.73 -19.56
CA LYS A 349 26.35 3.76 -20.06
C LYS A 349 27.07 4.75 -20.97
N ALA A 350 26.29 5.43 -21.82
CA ALA A 350 26.79 6.49 -22.70
C ALA A 350 27.50 7.64 -21.97
N ASN A 351 27.14 7.89 -20.70
CA ASN A 351 27.77 8.92 -19.87
C ASN A 351 29.06 8.46 -19.15
N GLY A 352 29.53 7.24 -19.43
CA GLY A 352 30.71 6.63 -18.80
C GLY A 352 30.46 5.97 -17.44
N GLY A 353 29.26 6.09 -16.87
CA GLY A 353 28.85 5.36 -15.68
C GLY A 353 28.65 3.87 -15.97
N LYS A 354 28.54 3.06 -14.91
CA LYS A 354 28.31 1.61 -15.02
C LYS A 354 27.13 1.19 -14.15
N ASP A 355 26.34 0.25 -14.66
CA ASP A 355 25.24 -0.36 -13.92
C ASP A 355 25.56 -1.81 -13.63
N MET A 356 25.28 -2.25 -12.40
CA MET A 356 25.49 -3.63 -12.00
C MET A 356 24.41 -4.50 -12.64
N ILE A 357 24.84 -5.57 -13.32
CA ILE A 357 23.95 -6.53 -13.97
C ILE A 357 23.91 -7.82 -13.15
N ILE A 358 22.71 -8.37 -13.01
CA ILE A 358 22.44 -9.66 -12.37
C ILE A 358 21.43 -10.40 -13.25
N ALA A 359 21.85 -11.47 -13.89
CA ALA A 359 21.01 -12.24 -14.81
C ALA A 359 20.78 -13.66 -14.29
N LYS A 360 19.57 -14.17 -14.50
CA LYS A 360 19.20 -15.57 -14.24
C LYS A 360 18.86 -16.27 -15.56
N TYR A 361 19.48 -17.40 -15.80
CA TYR A 361 19.15 -18.33 -16.88
C TYR A 361 18.59 -19.63 -16.33
N ASP A 362 17.70 -20.27 -17.09
CA ASP A 362 17.41 -21.69 -16.89
C ASP A 362 18.57 -22.57 -17.38
N ALA A 363 18.50 -23.88 -17.11
CA ALA A 363 19.53 -24.82 -17.54
C ALA A 363 19.74 -24.87 -19.08
N ASN A 364 18.74 -24.46 -19.86
CA ASN A 364 18.77 -24.42 -21.33
C ASN A 364 19.32 -23.10 -21.88
N GLY A 365 19.65 -22.13 -21.01
CA GLY A 365 20.16 -20.82 -21.39
C GLY A 365 19.05 -19.83 -21.77
N ASN A 366 17.78 -20.08 -21.42
CA ASN A 366 16.73 -19.08 -21.54
C ASN A 366 16.85 -18.10 -20.38
N GLU A 367 16.85 -16.81 -20.67
CA GLU A 367 16.84 -15.78 -19.64
C GLU A 367 15.48 -15.78 -18.94
N ILE A 368 15.48 -15.95 -17.62
CA ILE A 368 14.26 -15.91 -16.79
C ILE A 368 14.02 -14.48 -16.33
N TRP A 369 15.07 -13.82 -15.84
CA TRP A 369 15.03 -12.42 -15.48
C TRP A 369 16.42 -11.80 -15.47
N ARG A 370 16.45 -10.48 -15.62
CA ARG A 370 17.61 -9.63 -15.45
C ARG A 370 17.27 -8.50 -14.49
N ARG A 371 18.21 -8.16 -13.62
CA ARG A 371 18.13 -7.02 -12.70
C ARG A 371 19.32 -6.11 -12.92
N LYS A 372 19.04 -4.83 -12.74
CA LYS A 372 19.97 -3.74 -12.96
C LYS A 372 19.98 -2.87 -11.72
N GLN A 373 21.17 -2.50 -11.25
CA GLN A 373 21.36 -1.59 -10.12
C GLN A 373 22.28 -0.45 -10.55
N THR A 374 21.75 0.76 -10.53
CA THR A 374 22.45 2.01 -10.87
C THR A 374 23.09 2.62 -9.62
N ALA A 375 24.22 3.31 -9.80
CA ALA A 375 24.78 4.23 -8.80
C ALA A 375 23.86 5.45 -8.59
N GLU A 376 23.96 6.12 -7.44
CA GLU A 376 23.17 7.35 -7.18
C GLU A 376 23.61 8.51 -8.07
N ASP A 377 24.91 8.63 -8.30
CA ASP A 377 25.47 9.45 -9.37
C ASP A 377 25.58 8.58 -10.62
N GLU A 378 24.71 8.84 -11.60
CA GLU A 378 24.64 8.04 -12.82
C GLU A 378 25.91 8.08 -13.66
N THR A 379 26.82 9.04 -13.43
CA THR A 379 28.13 9.10 -14.10
C THR A 379 29.17 8.17 -13.48
N LYS A 380 28.84 7.53 -12.35
CA LYS A 380 29.73 6.64 -11.59
C LYS A 380 29.36 5.17 -11.78
N GLU A 381 30.16 4.32 -11.16
CA GLU A 381 30.06 2.87 -11.29
C GLU A 381 29.22 2.21 -10.19
N ALA A 382 28.36 1.28 -10.63
CA ALA A 382 27.85 0.16 -9.87
C ALA A 382 28.31 -1.13 -10.58
N VAL A 383 29.03 -2.01 -9.88
CA VAL A 383 29.65 -3.21 -10.49
C VAL A 383 29.48 -4.42 -9.58
N GLY A 384 28.86 -5.49 -10.10
CA GLY A 384 28.75 -6.77 -9.40
C GLY A 384 30.04 -7.58 -9.53
N ARG A 385 30.54 -8.15 -8.43
CA ARG A 385 31.85 -8.83 -8.37
C ARG A 385 31.74 -10.33 -8.15
N LYS A 386 30.90 -10.75 -7.22
CA LYS A 386 30.70 -12.17 -6.88
C LYS A 386 29.24 -12.45 -6.64
N VAL A 387 28.83 -13.67 -7.00
CA VAL A 387 27.47 -14.16 -6.79
C VAL A 387 27.52 -15.54 -6.16
N VAL A 388 26.67 -15.78 -5.17
CA VAL A 388 26.41 -17.12 -4.64
C VAL A 388 24.92 -17.35 -4.52
N VAL A 389 24.49 -18.58 -4.77
CA VAL A 389 23.11 -19.01 -4.58
C VAL A 389 23.05 -20.16 -3.58
N ASP A 390 22.15 -20.07 -2.61
CA ASP A 390 22.00 -21.11 -1.60
C ASP A 390 20.97 -22.19 -1.99
N GLY A 391 20.80 -23.19 -1.11
CA GLY A 391 19.87 -24.29 -1.34
C GLY A 391 18.38 -23.90 -1.40
N SER A 392 18.02 -22.70 -0.95
CA SER A 392 16.66 -22.15 -1.04
C SER A 392 16.49 -21.20 -2.23
N GLU A 393 17.48 -21.15 -3.14
CA GLU A 393 17.50 -20.26 -4.31
C GLU A 393 17.46 -18.77 -3.93
N ARG A 394 17.99 -18.41 -2.74
CA ARG A 394 18.31 -17.02 -2.40
C ARG A 394 19.65 -16.68 -3.02
N VAL A 395 19.67 -15.57 -3.76
CA VAL A 395 20.80 -15.14 -4.58
C VAL A 395 21.46 -13.96 -3.90
N PHE A 396 22.73 -14.12 -3.53
CA PHE A 396 23.52 -13.06 -2.94
C PHE A 396 24.52 -12.53 -3.93
N VAL A 397 24.57 -11.22 -4.08
CA VAL A 397 25.51 -10.52 -4.95
C VAL A 397 26.27 -9.51 -4.12
N ILE A 398 27.60 -9.51 -4.23
CA ILE A 398 28.44 -8.45 -3.69
C ILE A 398 29.09 -7.67 -4.82
N GLY A 399 29.24 -6.38 -4.61
CA GLY A 399 29.81 -5.47 -5.59
C GLY A 399 30.13 -4.12 -4.99
N GLU A 400 30.48 -3.17 -5.86
CA GLU A 400 30.67 -1.78 -5.46
C GLU A 400 29.57 -0.91 -6.04
N ILE A 401 29.10 0.07 -5.25
CA ILE A 401 28.15 1.09 -5.69
C ILE A 401 28.67 2.45 -5.25
N HIS A 402 28.65 3.43 -6.14
CA HIS A 402 28.90 4.83 -5.79
C HIS A 402 27.62 5.53 -5.31
N SER A 403 27.69 6.11 -4.13
CA SER A 403 26.69 7.01 -3.56
C SER A 403 27.24 8.43 -3.45
N SER A 404 26.38 9.36 -3.00
CA SER A 404 26.81 10.70 -2.57
C SER A 404 27.89 10.66 -1.46
N ALA A 405 27.97 9.56 -0.71
CA ALA A 405 29.01 9.35 0.29
C ALA A 405 30.34 8.86 -0.33
N GLY A 406 30.37 8.37 -1.56
CA GLY A 406 31.54 7.76 -2.20
C GLY A 406 31.31 6.30 -2.58
N LYS A 407 32.39 5.55 -2.84
CA LYS A 407 32.32 4.13 -3.19
C LYS A 407 32.02 3.29 -1.94
N GLU A 408 31.11 2.34 -2.05
CA GLU A 408 30.68 1.47 -0.95
C GLU A 408 30.63 0.00 -1.41
N ILE A 409 30.89 -0.94 -0.50
CA ILE A 409 30.62 -2.36 -0.76
C ILE A 409 29.12 -2.58 -0.58
N ALA A 410 28.43 -2.96 -1.65
CA ALA A 410 27.03 -3.36 -1.60
C ALA A 410 26.93 -4.88 -1.50
N THR A 411 26.20 -5.36 -0.50
CA THR A 411 25.73 -6.75 -0.41
C THR A 411 24.23 -6.75 -0.66
N MET A 412 23.79 -7.49 -1.67
CA MET A 412 22.38 -7.58 -2.04
C MET A 412 21.90 -9.02 -2.01
N MET A 413 20.64 -9.21 -1.63
CA MET A 413 19.95 -10.50 -1.70
C MET A 413 18.72 -10.39 -2.59
N PHE A 414 18.50 -11.37 -3.45
CA PHE A 414 17.30 -11.55 -4.27
C PHE A 414 16.66 -12.90 -3.97
N ASN A 415 15.34 -12.98 -4.07
CA ASN A 415 14.65 -14.28 -4.07
C ASN A 415 14.73 -14.93 -5.47
N ALA A 416 14.22 -16.16 -5.60
CA ALA A 416 14.18 -16.91 -6.86
C ALA A 416 13.56 -16.16 -8.05
N ALA A 417 12.58 -15.28 -7.79
CA ALA A 417 11.88 -14.44 -8.77
C ALA A 417 12.63 -13.13 -9.12
N GLY A 418 13.78 -12.88 -8.50
CA GLY A 418 14.60 -11.69 -8.73
C GLY A 418 14.09 -10.45 -8.00
N THR A 419 13.19 -10.57 -7.02
CA THR A 419 12.83 -9.44 -6.15
C THR A 419 13.94 -9.21 -5.13
N LYS A 420 14.51 -8.00 -5.10
CA LYS A 420 15.51 -7.61 -4.10
C LYS A 420 14.87 -7.64 -2.70
N ARG A 421 15.44 -8.43 -1.78
CA ARG A 421 14.96 -8.60 -0.40
C ARG A 421 15.84 -7.90 0.62
N MET A 422 17.11 -7.67 0.29
CA MET A 422 18.06 -6.99 1.15
C MET A 422 19.09 -6.23 0.31
N GLU A 423 19.48 -5.07 0.82
CA GLU A 423 20.67 -4.33 0.42
C GLU A 423 21.34 -3.81 1.70
N ARG A 424 22.64 -4.05 1.85
CA ARG A 424 23.49 -3.49 2.91
C ARG A 424 24.70 -2.86 2.26
N ARG A 425 25.02 -1.63 2.68
CA ARG A 425 26.18 -0.89 2.20
C ARG A 425 27.18 -0.73 3.33
N ASN A 426 28.41 -1.15 3.06
CA ASN A 426 29.53 -1.06 3.98
C ASN A 426 30.54 -0.06 3.43
N LYS A 427 30.69 1.04 4.17
CA LYS A 427 31.66 2.11 3.91
C LYS A 427 32.55 2.30 5.14
N GLY A 428 33.84 2.50 4.92
CA GLY A 428 34.75 2.87 6.01
C GLY A 428 34.68 4.38 6.32
N ALA A 429 35.35 4.80 7.40
CA ALA A 429 35.36 6.21 7.81
C ALA A 429 36.18 7.13 6.88
N GLY A 430 37.07 6.57 6.06
CA GLY A 430 37.93 7.29 5.12
C GLY A 430 37.29 7.54 3.75
N ASN A 431 38.06 8.18 2.86
CA ASN A 431 37.62 8.52 1.51
C ASN A 431 38.17 7.54 0.46
N GLY A 432 37.29 6.68 -0.07
CA GLY A 432 37.50 5.86 -1.26
C GLY A 432 38.45 4.68 -1.08
N GLY A 433 38.29 3.65 -1.91
CA GLY A 433 39.13 2.43 -1.90
C GLY A 433 38.38 1.14 -1.56
N GLU A 434 37.08 1.23 -1.29
CA GLU A 434 36.21 0.09 -1.03
C GLU A 434 36.23 -0.93 -2.18
N ARG A 435 36.43 -2.20 -1.83
CA ARG A 435 36.51 -3.31 -2.80
C ARG A 435 35.82 -4.56 -2.27
N ALA A 436 34.85 -5.08 -3.02
CA ALA A 436 34.28 -6.40 -2.75
C ALA A 436 35.26 -7.49 -3.25
N ILE A 437 35.57 -8.48 -2.41
CA ILE A 437 36.57 -9.51 -2.72
C ILE A 437 35.91 -10.88 -2.92
N ASP A 438 35.22 -11.40 -1.92
CA ASP A 438 34.60 -12.74 -1.99
C ASP A 438 33.34 -12.87 -1.13
N ILE A 439 32.47 -13.80 -1.49
CA ILE A 439 31.26 -14.16 -0.75
C ILE A 439 31.13 -15.68 -0.67
N LYS A 440 30.67 -16.20 0.46
CA LYS A 440 30.40 -17.63 0.66
C LYS A 440 29.14 -17.86 1.48
N ASN A 441 28.36 -18.84 1.07
CA ASN A 441 27.28 -19.40 1.89
C ASN A 441 27.89 -20.18 3.04
N GLY A 442 27.51 -19.84 4.27
CA GLY A 442 27.84 -20.58 5.47
C GLY A 442 26.78 -21.64 5.82
N PRO A 443 26.99 -22.40 6.91
CA PRO A 443 25.98 -23.31 7.43
C PRO A 443 24.78 -22.54 8.01
N ALA A 444 23.60 -23.14 7.96
CA ALA A 444 22.38 -22.69 8.66
C ALA A 444 22.00 -21.21 8.42
N ASP A 445 21.65 -20.87 7.17
CA ASP A 445 21.11 -19.54 6.82
C ASP A 445 22.10 -18.38 7.10
N VAL A 446 23.39 -18.62 6.90
CA VAL A 446 24.47 -17.64 7.09
C VAL A 446 25.15 -17.32 5.76
N VAL A 447 25.56 -16.07 5.58
CA VAL A 447 26.41 -15.62 4.47
C VAL A 447 27.57 -14.81 4.99
N PHE A 448 28.77 -15.08 4.48
CA PHE A 448 29.98 -14.33 4.79
C PHE A 448 30.41 -13.49 3.61
N VAL A 449 30.80 -12.24 3.87
CA VAL A 449 31.32 -11.30 2.87
C VAL A 449 32.71 -10.85 3.26
N LEU A 450 33.65 -10.99 2.33
CA LEU A 450 35.02 -10.49 2.43
C LEU A 450 35.18 -9.26 1.53
N GLY A 451 35.77 -8.21 2.08
CA GLY A 451 36.07 -7.00 1.33
C GLY A 451 37.20 -6.18 1.95
N LYS A 452 37.53 -5.08 1.28
CA LYS A 452 38.45 -4.05 1.74
C LYS A 452 37.68 -2.76 1.97
N ILE A 453 37.84 -2.14 3.13
CA ILE A 453 37.23 -0.84 3.45
C ILE A 453 38.31 0.17 3.85
N THR A 454 38.06 1.45 3.61
CA THR A 454 39.02 2.51 3.93
C THR A 454 38.65 3.20 5.22
N GLU A 455 39.47 3.04 6.26
CA GLU A 455 39.32 3.76 7.52
C GLU A 455 40.20 5.02 7.53
N ASN A 456 39.96 5.92 8.49
CA ASN A 456 40.85 7.08 8.72
C ASN A 456 42.31 6.68 9.00
N THR A 457 42.52 5.45 9.47
CA THR A 457 43.83 4.87 9.78
C THR A 457 44.44 4.08 8.61
N GLY A 458 43.81 4.08 7.43
CA GLY A 458 44.20 3.30 6.25
C GLY A 458 43.24 2.18 5.90
N GLU A 459 43.54 1.47 4.81
CA GLU A 459 42.73 0.35 4.32
C GLU A 459 42.76 -0.83 5.31
N LYS A 460 41.63 -1.55 5.44
CA LYS A 460 41.45 -2.73 6.30
C LYS A 460 40.78 -3.86 5.54
N ILE A 461 41.26 -5.09 5.74
CA ILE A 461 40.50 -6.28 5.35
C ILE A 461 39.32 -6.41 6.31
N THR A 462 38.16 -6.70 5.76
CA THR A 462 36.89 -6.77 6.48
C THR A 462 36.14 -8.02 6.11
N THR A 463 35.80 -8.82 7.12
CA THR A 463 34.85 -9.92 6.99
C THR A 463 33.56 -9.57 7.72
N VAL A 464 32.41 -9.82 7.09
CA VAL A 464 31.07 -9.56 7.66
C VAL A 464 30.27 -10.85 7.66
N LYS A 465 29.56 -11.13 8.75
CA LYS A 465 28.62 -12.24 8.85
C LYS A 465 27.19 -11.72 8.82
N PHE A 466 26.41 -12.22 7.87
CA PHE A 466 24.96 -12.05 7.85
C PHE A 466 24.27 -13.34 8.28
N LYS A 467 23.23 -13.21 9.11
CA LYS A 467 22.33 -14.31 9.51
C LYS A 467 20.94 -14.02 8.97
N LEU A 468 20.27 -15.04 8.45
CA LEU A 468 18.97 -14.93 7.82
C LEU A 468 17.91 -15.64 8.66
N LEU A 469 16.68 -15.13 8.62
CA LEU A 469 15.52 -15.78 9.21
C LEU A 469 14.33 -15.70 8.25
N GLU A 470 13.80 -16.85 7.85
CA GLU A 470 12.56 -16.91 7.09
C GLU A 470 11.34 -16.73 7.99
N MET A 471 10.48 -15.79 7.61
CA MET A 471 9.21 -15.48 8.23
C MET A 471 8.08 -15.92 7.29
N PRO A 472 7.64 -17.19 7.35
CA PRO A 472 6.54 -17.68 6.51
C PRO A 472 5.22 -17.02 6.92
N PHE A 473 4.49 -16.47 5.96
CA PHE A 473 3.15 -15.96 6.19
C PHE A 473 2.12 -17.08 6.01
N ASN A 474 1.81 -17.76 7.12
CA ASN A 474 0.83 -18.83 7.15
C ASN A 474 -0.43 -18.34 7.88
N PRO A 475 -1.45 -17.83 7.17
CA PRO A 475 -2.64 -17.31 7.83
C PRO A 475 -3.45 -18.44 8.49
N VAL A 476 -3.95 -18.18 9.69
CA VAL A 476 -5.00 -18.95 10.37
C VAL A 476 -6.31 -18.21 10.18
N PHE A 477 -7.22 -18.83 9.43
CA PHE A 477 -8.58 -18.32 9.24
C PHE A 477 -9.53 -19.09 10.14
N ASN A 478 -9.90 -18.50 11.27
CA ASN A 478 -10.95 -19.00 12.14
C ASN A 478 -12.15 -18.05 12.06
N PRO A 479 -13.41 -18.53 12.08
CA PRO A 479 -14.62 -17.69 12.10
C PRO A 479 -14.61 -16.52 13.11
N SER A 480 -13.76 -16.53 14.15
CA SER A 480 -13.70 -15.48 15.17
C SER A 480 -12.51 -14.50 15.06
N ALA A 481 -11.47 -14.79 14.27
CA ALA A 481 -10.30 -13.91 14.06
C ALA A 481 -9.37 -14.45 12.95
N LYS A 482 -8.69 -13.54 12.24
CA LYS A 482 -7.62 -13.83 11.27
C LYS A 482 -6.26 -13.44 11.88
N PHE A 483 -5.33 -14.38 11.97
CA PHE A 483 -3.97 -14.12 12.52
C PHE A 483 -2.92 -15.03 11.88
N VAL A 484 -1.64 -14.72 12.03
CA VAL A 484 -0.54 -15.53 11.49
C VAL A 484 -0.24 -16.71 12.41
N LYS A 485 -0.17 -17.92 11.83
CA LYS A 485 0.14 -19.16 12.54
C LYS A 485 1.53 -19.10 13.17
N ASN A 486 1.68 -19.72 14.33
CA ASN A 486 2.93 -19.88 15.07
C ASN A 486 3.58 -18.56 15.51
N ARG A 487 2.79 -17.47 15.61
CA ARG A 487 3.26 -16.13 16.00
C ARG A 487 2.36 -15.45 17.02
N ILE A 488 2.99 -14.86 18.03
CA ILE A 488 2.36 -13.95 18.98
C ILE A 488 3.19 -12.66 19.07
N ILE A 489 2.53 -11.54 19.32
CA ILE A 489 3.16 -10.27 19.68
C ILE A 489 3.11 -10.12 21.19
N VAL A 490 4.25 -9.85 21.82
CA VAL A 490 4.40 -9.65 23.27
C VAL A 490 5.10 -8.32 23.53
N ARG A 491 4.52 -7.49 24.39
CA ARG A 491 5.10 -6.24 24.88
C ARG A 491 5.48 -6.41 26.35
N PHE A 492 6.74 -6.16 26.65
CA PHE A 492 7.31 -6.30 27.98
C PHE A 492 7.34 -4.97 28.73
N ASP A 493 7.44 -5.04 30.06
CA ASP A 493 7.88 -3.88 30.82
C ASP A 493 9.35 -3.55 30.47
N LYS A 494 9.69 -2.26 30.39
CA LYS A 494 11.05 -1.84 30.03
C LYS A 494 12.14 -2.35 30.98
N SER A 495 11.78 -2.68 32.23
CA SER A 495 12.74 -3.15 33.24
C SER A 495 13.30 -4.55 32.99
N VAL A 496 12.64 -5.36 32.16
CA VAL A 496 13.02 -6.76 31.89
C VAL A 496 13.63 -6.97 30.49
N VAL A 497 13.70 -5.90 29.69
CA VAL A 497 14.26 -5.93 28.33
C VAL A 497 15.73 -5.53 28.36
N LEU A 498 16.58 -6.38 27.77
CA LEU A 498 18.01 -6.16 27.60
C LEU A 498 18.25 -5.20 26.42
N THR A 499 18.65 -3.96 26.71
CA THR A 499 18.73 -2.91 25.69
C THR A 499 19.87 -3.10 24.70
N ASN A 500 20.94 -3.82 25.05
CA ASN A 500 22.09 -4.04 24.18
C ASN A 500 21.69 -4.59 22.80
N ALA A 501 20.84 -5.62 22.78
CA ALA A 501 20.35 -6.20 21.53
C ALA A 501 19.27 -5.34 20.86
N VAL A 502 18.48 -4.57 21.63
CA VAL A 502 17.44 -3.68 21.10
C VAL A 502 18.04 -2.47 20.37
N ASP A 503 19.06 -1.86 20.95
CA ASP A 503 19.69 -0.64 20.44
C ASP A 503 20.54 -0.89 19.18
N GLU A 504 20.90 -2.16 18.93
CA GLU A 504 21.57 -2.56 17.70
C GLU A 504 20.59 -2.61 16.51
N LYS A 505 20.56 -1.53 15.73
CA LYS A 505 19.65 -1.35 14.56
C LYS A 505 19.87 -2.38 13.45
N ARG A 506 21.03 -3.04 13.40
CA ARG A 506 21.36 -4.09 12.41
C ARG A 506 20.98 -5.50 12.88
N LYS A 507 20.44 -5.63 14.10
CA LYS A 507 19.91 -6.87 14.67
C LYS A 507 18.38 -6.76 14.72
N GLU A 508 17.68 -7.47 13.86
CA GLU A 508 16.21 -7.47 13.75
C GLU A 508 15.57 -8.66 14.49
N PHE A 509 16.31 -9.75 14.70
CA PHE A 509 15.85 -10.96 15.38
C PHE A 509 16.95 -11.65 16.18
N GLY A 510 16.61 -12.68 16.96
CA GLY A 510 17.54 -13.45 17.79
C GLY A 510 16.82 -14.48 18.66
N THR A 511 17.52 -15.02 19.66
CA THR A 511 16.92 -15.89 20.70
C THR A 511 16.37 -15.04 21.85
N ILE A 512 15.49 -15.61 22.68
CA ILE A 512 14.79 -14.84 23.72
C ILE A 512 15.72 -14.27 24.80
N ASP A 513 16.81 -14.97 25.13
CA ASP A 513 17.83 -14.58 26.11
C ASP A 513 18.73 -13.42 25.66
N GLU A 514 18.73 -13.11 24.36
CA GLU A 514 19.39 -11.90 23.86
C GLU A 514 18.57 -10.63 24.16
N PHE A 515 17.25 -10.74 24.30
CA PHE A 515 16.34 -9.60 24.45
C PHE A 515 15.72 -9.48 25.85
N ILE A 516 15.57 -10.58 26.58
CA ILE A 516 14.80 -10.64 27.82
C ILE A 516 15.65 -11.26 28.93
N ASP A 517 15.51 -10.78 30.18
CA ASP A 517 16.24 -11.35 31.31
C ASP A 517 15.83 -12.81 31.61
N SER A 518 16.75 -13.59 32.16
CA SER A 518 16.59 -15.02 32.42
C SER A 518 15.49 -15.36 33.42
N SER A 519 15.20 -14.48 34.38
CA SER A 519 14.15 -14.69 35.38
C SER A 519 12.75 -14.56 34.76
N THR A 520 12.58 -13.60 33.85
CA THR A 520 11.36 -13.41 33.08
C THR A 520 11.14 -14.56 32.10
N ILE A 521 12.19 -15.04 31.43
CA ILE A 521 12.13 -16.21 30.55
C ILE A 521 11.63 -17.45 31.30
N ALA A 522 12.15 -17.71 32.50
CA ALA A 522 11.71 -18.84 33.32
C ALA A 522 10.22 -18.73 33.71
N GLN A 523 9.75 -17.53 34.04
CA GLN A 523 8.32 -17.28 34.32
C GLN A 523 7.47 -17.53 33.09
N MET A 524 7.86 -17.03 31.92
CA MET A 524 7.14 -17.25 30.66
C MET A 524 7.08 -18.74 30.30
N GLN A 525 8.20 -19.46 30.43
CA GLN A 525 8.28 -20.88 30.12
C GLN A 525 7.33 -21.71 30.99
N SER A 526 7.07 -21.30 32.24
CA SER A 526 6.08 -21.94 33.11
C SER A 526 4.62 -21.78 32.66
N LYS A 527 4.36 -20.79 31.79
CA LYS A 527 3.00 -20.46 31.30
C LYS A 527 2.71 -21.09 29.95
N VAL A 528 3.70 -21.20 29.07
CA VAL A 528 3.52 -21.71 27.70
C VAL A 528 3.93 -23.17 27.58
N THR A 529 3.42 -23.86 26.56
CA THR A 529 3.71 -25.29 26.31
C THR A 529 4.77 -25.52 25.24
N PHE A 530 5.15 -24.47 24.51
CA PHE A 530 6.22 -24.53 23.51
C PHE A 530 7.54 -24.12 24.16
N ASP A 531 8.64 -24.57 23.56
CA ASP A 531 10.00 -24.24 24.01
C ASP A 531 10.37 -22.81 23.57
N LEU A 532 10.57 -21.93 24.54
CA LEU A 532 10.99 -20.55 24.30
C LEU A 532 12.47 -20.45 23.94
N SER A 533 13.30 -21.40 24.37
CA SER A 533 14.74 -21.38 24.08
C SER A 533 15.03 -21.62 22.59
N SER A 534 14.14 -22.34 21.91
CA SER A 534 14.19 -22.55 20.45
C SER A 534 13.34 -21.54 19.66
N ALA A 535 12.66 -20.61 20.32
CA ALA A 535 11.79 -19.64 19.65
C ALA A 535 12.61 -18.50 19.03
N ASN A 536 12.22 -18.07 17.84
CA ASN A 536 12.76 -16.86 17.24
C ASN A 536 12.04 -15.65 17.82
N VAL A 537 12.80 -14.68 18.31
CA VAL A 537 12.30 -13.39 18.80
C VAL A 537 12.67 -12.32 17.79
N ILE A 538 11.67 -11.57 17.33
CA ILE A 538 11.81 -10.58 16.26
C ILE A 538 11.32 -9.23 16.76
N LYS A 539 12.06 -8.16 16.49
CA LYS A 539 11.62 -6.79 16.82
C LYS A 539 10.42 -6.40 15.96
N VAL A 540 9.35 -5.91 16.59
CA VAL A 540 8.24 -5.27 15.85
C VAL A 540 8.71 -3.93 15.30
N HIS A 541 9.30 -3.10 16.17
CA HIS A 541 9.84 -1.78 15.82
C HIS A 541 11.34 -1.86 15.53
N LYS A 542 11.71 -2.49 14.42
CA LYS A 542 13.09 -2.89 14.05
C LYS A 542 14.17 -1.80 14.19
N ARG A 543 13.81 -0.53 13.99
CA ARG A 543 14.74 0.61 13.99
C ARG A 543 14.68 1.49 15.25
N MET A 544 13.72 1.23 16.14
CA MET A 544 13.52 2.02 17.36
C MET A 544 14.44 1.52 18.46
N THR A 545 15.08 2.45 19.16
CA THR A 545 16.04 2.22 20.25
C THR A 545 15.45 2.65 21.59
N ALA A 546 16.09 2.28 22.68
CA ALA A 546 15.72 2.69 24.03
C ALA A 546 15.86 4.21 24.25
N ALA A 547 16.64 4.90 23.42
CA ALA A 547 16.82 6.35 23.44
C ALA A 547 15.69 7.14 22.75
N ASP A 548 14.86 6.48 21.92
CA ASP A 548 13.78 7.13 21.15
C ASP A 548 12.53 7.39 22.01
N THR A 549 12.68 8.16 23.09
CA THR A 549 11.64 8.39 24.09
C THR A 549 10.74 9.59 23.78
N VAL A 550 11.14 10.45 22.85
CA VAL A 550 10.42 11.66 22.46
C VAL A 550 10.42 11.86 20.94
N THR A 551 9.31 12.34 20.40
CA THR A 551 9.16 12.72 18.99
C THR A 551 8.59 14.14 18.91
N ILE A 552 8.74 14.80 17.76
CA ILE A 552 8.18 16.13 17.53
C ILE A 552 6.91 15.98 16.68
N GLY A 553 5.79 16.51 17.17
CA GLY A 553 4.52 16.56 16.46
C GLY A 553 4.55 17.55 15.29
N ARG A 554 3.57 17.48 14.39
CA ARG A 554 3.48 18.34 13.18
C ARG A 554 3.47 19.83 13.53
N LEU A 555 3.05 20.19 14.74
CA LEU A 555 2.96 21.57 15.23
C LEU A 555 4.18 21.98 16.09
N GLY A 556 5.24 21.15 16.12
CA GLY A 556 6.47 21.44 16.85
C GLY A 556 6.45 21.07 18.34
N ASP A 557 5.35 20.50 18.85
CA ASP A 557 5.21 20.05 20.22
C ASP A 557 5.97 18.74 20.47
N THR A 558 6.52 18.58 21.69
CA THR A 558 7.21 17.35 22.08
C THR A 558 6.20 16.31 22.56
N ILE A 559 6.16 15.15 21.90
CA ILE A 559 5.31 14.02 22.23
C ILE A 559 6.18 12.94 22.89
N VAL A 560 5.82 12.51 24.11
CA VAL A 560 6.49 11.40 24.78
C VAL A 560 6.05 10.10 24.12
N SER A 561 7.00 9.39 23.50
CA SER A 561 6.73 8.11 22.87
C SER A 561 6.67 7.02 23.95
N PRO A 562 5.59 6.22 24.04
CA PRO A 562 5.59 5.02 24.86
C PRO A 562 6.77 4.11 24.46
N PRO A 563 7.31 3.26 25.36
CA PRO A 563 8.48 2.42 25.05
C PRO A 563 8.09 1.28 24.11
N MET A 564 7.82 1.59 22.84
CA MET A 564 7.34 0.63 21.83
C MET A 564 8.44 -0.36 21.45
N TRP A 565 9.72 0.02 21.61
CA TRP A 565 10.90 -0.83 21.44
C TRP A 565 10.92 -2.09 22.34
N THR A 566 10.05 -2.18 23.34
CA THR A 566 9.86 -3.37 24.20
C THR A 566 8.91 -4.42 23.61
N THR A 567 8.53 -4.28 22.34
CA THR A 567 7.53 -5.13 21.66
C THR A 567 8.19 -6.06 20.66
N PHE A 568 7.96 -7.37 20.83
CA PHE A 568 8.56 -8.42 20.02
C PHE A 568 7.51 -9.40 19.49
N ILE A 569 7.75 -9.94 18.30
CA ILE A 569 7.09 -11.15 17.82
C ILE A 569 7.88 -12.35 18.38
N ILE A 570 7.18 -13.31 18.99
CA ILE A 570 7.72 -14.62 19.34
C ILE A 570 7.16 -15.63 18.35
N GLN A 571 8.05 -16.30 17.61
CA GLN A 571 7.72 -17.30 16.62
C GLN A 571 8.28 -18.66 17.01
N SER A 572 7.42 -19.70 17.04
CA SER A 572 7.86 -21.08 17.32
C SER A 572 7.03 -22.09 16.53
N GLN A 573 7.68 -23.04 15.86
CA GLN A 573 7.00 -24.08 15.09
C GLN A 573 6.21 -25.07 15.96
N THR A 574 6.56 -25.16 17.25
CA THR A 574 5.87 -25.99 18.24
C THR A 574 4.84 -25.20 19.04
N MET A 575 4.57 -23.94 18.66
CA MET A 575 3.52 -23.14 19.23
C MET A 575 2.18 -23.86 19.01
N GLY A 576 1.49 -24.18 20.10
CA GLY A 576 0.14 -24.75 20.04
C GLY A 576 -0.86 -23.68 19.63
N SER A 577 -1.82 -23.38 20.50
CA SER A 577 -2.72 -22.25 20.24
C SER A 577 -2.06 -20.91 20.60
N GLU A 578 -1.98 -20.01 19.64
CA GLU A 578 -1.49 -18.62 19.77
C GLU A 578 -2.35 -17.87 20.79
N VAL A 579 -3.67 -18.00 20.68
CA VAL A 579 -4.65 -17.38 21.60
C VAL A 579 -4.48 -17.87 23.04
N ILE A 580 -4.33 -19.18 23.25
CA ILE A 580 -4.12 -19.73 24.61
C ILE A 580 -2.77 -19.27 25.15
N SER A 581 -1.73 -19.31 24.33
CA SER A 581 -0.38 -18.90 24.72
C SER A 581 -0.33 -17.44 25.12
N SER A 582 -0.91 -16.54 24.31
CA SER A 582 -0.98 -15.11 24.60
C SER A 582 -1.79 -14.83 25.87
N ASN A 583 -2.94 -15.47 26.05
CA ASN A 583 -3.77 -15.30 27.27
C ASN A 583 -3.04 -15.76 28.53
N LYS A 584 -2.26 -16.86 28.47
CA LYS A 584 -1.47 -17.32 29.62
C LYS A 584 -0.30 -16.38 29.93
N LEU A 585 0.35 -15.82 28.92
CA LEU A 585 1.40 -14.82 29.12
C LEU A 585 0.86 -13.52 29.73
N MET A 586 -0.36 -13.11 29.38
CA MET A 586 -1.02 -11.95 30.01
C MET A 586 -1.20 -12.07 31.52
N THR A 587 -1.16 -13.28 32.09
CA THR A 587 -1.20 -13.47 33.56
C THR A 587 0.06 -12.98 34.28
N LEU A 588 1.11 -12.61 33.54
CA LEU A 588 2.37 -12.07 34.07
C LEU A 588 2.41 -10.53 34.09
N PHE A 589 1.26 -9.86 33.99
CA PHE A 589 1.19 -8.41 34.21
C PHE A 589 1.68 -8.05 35.63
N PRO A 590 2.50 -6.99 35.83
CA PRO A 590 2.90 -5.97 34.85
C PRO A 590 4.15 -6.30 34.01
N THR A 591 4.86 -7.39 34.30
CA THR A 591 6.08 -7.81 33.57
C THR A 591 5.83 -7.97 32.07
N ILE A 592 4.68 -8.58 31.73
CA ILE A 592 4.13 -8.57 30.36
C ILE A 592 3.00 -7.55 30.33
N ARG A 593 3.22 -6.46 29.59
CA ARG A 593 2.25 -5.37 29.43
C ARG A 593 1.15 -5.72 28.43
N ASN A 594 1.48 -6.50 27.39
CA ASN A 594 0.53 -7.02 26.43
C ASN A 594 1.04 -8.33 25.79
N ALA A 595 0.14 -9.22 25.39
CA ALA A 595 0.41 -10.43 24.64
C ALA A 595 -0.83 -10.82 23.82
N GLN A 596 -0.68 -11.00 22.50
CA GLN A 596 -1.78 -11.30 21.58
C GLN A 596 -1.29 -12.08 20.36
N PRO A 597 -2.18 -12.74 19.59
CA PRO A 597 -1.86 -13.25 18.25
C PRO A 597 -1.41 -12.11 17.31
N ASP A 598 -0.62 -12.46 16.29
CA ASP A 598 -0.24 -11.55 15.21
C ASP A 598 -1.40 -11.42 14.20
N PHE A 599 -2.34 -10.51 14.45
CA PHE A 599 -3.57 -10.38 13.67
C PHE A 599 -3.33 -9.90 12.22
N ILE A 600 -4.18 -10.39 11.31
CA ILE A 600 -4.16 -10.02 9.89
C ILE A 600 -5.34 -9.09 9.61
N TYR A 601 -5.05 -7.97 8.94
CA TYR A 601 -6.02 -7.01 8.44
C TYR A 601 -5.94 -7.00 6.91
N SER A 602 -7.08 -6.86 6.22
CA SER A 602 -7.11 -6.62 4.77
C SER A 602 -7.07 -5.11 4.49
N LEU A 603 -6.57 -4.74 3.31
CA LEU A 603 -6.77 -3.40 2.78
C LEU A 603 -8.28 -3.15 2.60
N THR A 604 -8.66 -1.88 2.70
CA THR A 604 -10.02 -1.32 2.65
C THR A 604 -10.76 -1.72 1.36
N ASP A 605 -12.08 -1.52 1.32
CA ASP A 605 -13.00 -1.97 0.26
C ASP A 605 -12.70 -1.31 -1.11
N VAL A 606 -11.66 -1.81 -1.78
CA VAL A 606 -11.30 -1.45 -3.15
C VAL A 606 -12.31 -2.09 -4.10
N PRO A 607 -13.04 -1.30 -4.90
CA PRO A 607 -14.01 -1.83 -5.83
C PRO A 607 -13.42 -2.82 -6.84
N ASN A 608 -14.18 -3.87 -7.18
CA ASN A 608 -13.77 -4.89 -8.15
C ASN A 608 -14.08 -4.53 -9.62
N ASP A 609 -14.63 -3.33 -9.85
CA ASP A 609 -15.05 -2.81 -11.15
C ASP A 609 -13.83 -2.56 -12.07
N THR A 610 -13.95 -2.93 -13.36
CA THR A 610 -12.77 -3.08 -14.25
C THR A 610 -12.02 -1.79 -14.56
N GLU A 611 -12.71 -0.66 -14.53
CA GLU A 611 -12.17 0.67 -14.79
C GLU A 611 -11.66 1.35 -13.52
N TYR A 612 -12.02 0.87 -12.32
CA TYR A 612 -11.74 1.55 -11.06
C TYR A 612 -10.25 1.80 -10.87
N SER A 613 -9.44 0.75 -10.77
CA SER A 613 -8.03 0.84 -10.37
C SER A 613 -7.14 1.61 -11.35
N THR A 614 -7.55 1.68 -12.62
CA THR A 614 -6.73 2.19 -13.71
C THR A 614 -7.19 3.58 -14.15
N ASN A 615 -8.50 3.81 -14.20
CA ASN A 615 -9.08 4.92 -14.95
C ASN A 615 -10.00 5.84 -14.11
N GLN A 616 -10.41 5.47 -12.88
CA GLN A 616 -11.23 6.33 -12.00
C GLN A 616 -10.41 7.15 -10.99
N ALA A 617 -9.43 7.88 -11.52
CA ALA A 617 -8.47 8.67 -10.74
C ALA A 617 -9.10 9.84 -9.94
N SER A 618 -10.35 10.20 -10.20
CA SER A 618 -11.09 11.19 -9.39
C SER A 618 -11.53 10.65 -8.03
N LEU A 619 -11.54 9.33 -7.83
CA LEU A 619 -12.03 8.68 -6.60
C LEU A 619 -10.90 8.21 -5.67
N HIS A 620 -9.73 7.88 -6.23
CA HIS A 620 -8.56 7.37 -5.51
C HIS A 620 -7.25 7.93 -6.10
N PRO A 621 -6.14 7.94 -5.35
CA PRO A 621 -4.89 8.48 -5.84
C PRO A 621 -4.31 7.64 -6.99
N THR A 622 -3.83 8.32 -8.03
CA THR A 622 -3.03 7.74 -9.12
C THR A 622 -1.79 8.58 -9.37
N VAL A 623 -0.94 8.17 -10.32
CA VAL A 623 0.23 8.97 -10.73
C VAL A 623 -0.19 10.33 -11.28
N ASP A 624 -1.32 10.38 -11.99
CA ASP A 624 -1.82 11.60 -12.63
C ASP A 624 -2.73 12.42 -11.68
N TYR A 625 -3.34 11.81 -10.65
CA TYR A 625 -4.15 12.46 -9.62
C TYR A 625 -3.65 12.15 -8.21
N PRO A 626 -2.41 12.54 -7.84
CA PRO A 626 -1.87 12.18 -6.54
C PRO A 626 -2.59 12.88 -5.37
N ASN A 627 -3.18 14.07 -5.59
CA ASN A 627 -3.83 14.89 -4.55
C ASN A 627 -5.13 15.57 -5.03
N ALA A 628 -5.76 15.04 -6.07
CA ALA A 628 -6.93 15.63 -6.73
C ALA A 628 -8.18 14.74 -6.71
N HIS A 629 -8.11 13.62 -5.98
CA HIS A 629 -9.22 12.69 -5.79
C HIS A 629 -10.05 13.06 -4.55
N ILE A 630 -11.33 12.66 -4.53
CA ILE A 630 -12.26 13.00 -3.44
C ILE A 630 -12.22 12.04 -2.23
N LYS A 631 -11.23 11.13 -2.19
CA LYS A 631 -10.95 10.18 -1.08
C LYS A 631 -12.08 9.17 -0.79
N MET A 632 -12.54 8.47 -1.83
CA MET A 632 -13.67 7.55 -1.71
C MET A 632 -13.38 6.26 -0.93
N GLU A 633 -12.19 5.67 -1.02
CA GLU A 633 -11.89 4.36 -0.42
C GLU A 633 -12.20 4.31 1.08
N TYR A 634 -11.82 5.35 1.83
CA TYR A 634 -12.15 5.45 3.26
C TYR A 634 -13.64 5.71 3.51
N THR A 635 -14.29 6.41 2.58
CA THR A 635 -15.72 6.75 2.69
C THR A 635 -16.57 5.49 2.60
N TRP A 636 -16.22 4.59 1.68
CA TRP A 636 -16.93 3.33 1.50
C TRP A 636 -16.82 2.41 2.72
N ASP A 637 -15.73 2.43 3.48
CA ASP A 637 -15.67 1.73 4.77
C ASP A 637 -16.79 2.14 5.77
N ARG A 638 -17.47 3.27 5.55
CA ARG A 638 -18.58 3.77 6.39
C ARG A 638 -19.95 3.63 5.72
N THR A 639 -20.08 3.95 4.43
CA THR A 639 -21.34 3.87 3.70
C THR A 639 -21.14 3.73 2.19
N HIS A 640 -22.01 2.93 1.55
CA HIS A 640 -22.03 2.71 0.10
C HIS A 640 -23.27 3.31 -0.57
N GLY A 641 -24.10 4.02 0.19
CA GLY A 641 -25.43 4.45 -0.24
C GLY A 641 -26.52 3.47 0.19
N LYS A 642 -27.76 3.97 0.33
CA LYS A 642 -28.93 3.18 0.72
C LYS A 642 -30.08 3.42 -0.26
N ASN A 643 -30.79 2.34 -0.59
CA ASN A 643 -31.86 2.36 -1.60
C ASN A 643 -33.10 3.18 -1.23
N TYR A 644 -33.23 3.67 0.01
CA TYR A 644 -34.30 4.61 0.36
C TYR A 644 -33.97 6.06 -0.05
N VAL A 645 -32.69 6.37 -0.29
CA VAL A 645 -32.26 7.68 -0.79
C VAL A 645 -32.54 7.73 -2.29
N LYS A 646 -33.19 8.81 -2.71
CA LYS A 646 -33.68 9.04 -4.07
C LYS A 646 -32.99 10.25 -4.67
N VAL A 647 -32.30 10.07 -5.79
CA VAL A 647 -31.56 11.12 -6.47
C VAL A 647 -32.16 11.31 -7.87
N GLY A 648 -32.55 12.54 -8.18
CA GLY A 648 -32.99 12.91 -9.54
C GLY A 648 -31.87 13.54 -10.34
N VAL A 649 -31.66 13.07 -11.56
CA VAL A 649 -30.70 13.62 -12.51
C VAL A 649 -31.47 14.41 -13.56
N TYR A 650 -31.37 15.74 -13.49
CA TYR A 650 -32.08 16.70 -14.35
C TYR A 650 -31.22 17.05 -15.55
N ASP A 651 -31.40 16.31 -16.64
CA ASP A 651 -30.45 16.31 -17.76
C ASP A 651 -31.11 15.78 -19.06
N SER A 652 -30.33 15.25 -20.01
CA SER A 652 -30.79 14.72 -21.30
C SER A 652 -31.53 13.38 -21.25
N GLY A 653 -31.61 12.78 -20.06
CA GLY A 653 -32.10 11.43 -19.83
C GLY A 653 -31.03 10.57 -19.16
N ILE A 654 -31.31 9.28 -19.02
CA ILE A 654 -30.36 8.30 -18.51
C ILE A 654 -30.55 7.05 -19.36
N ASP A 655 -29.50 6.51 -19.96
CA ASP A 655 -29.60 5.22 -20.64
C ASP A 655 -29.64 4.06 -19.62
N TRP A 656 -30.83 3.77 -19.07
CA TRP A 656 -31.01 2.68 -18.10
C TRP A 656 -30.75 1.28 -18.67
N THR A 657 -30.50 1.16 -19.98
CA THR A 657 -30.12 -0.12 -20.61
C THR A 657 -28.64 -0.44 -20.48
N HIS A 658 -27.84 0.49 -19.96
CA HIS A 658 -26.43 0.30 -19.67
C HIS A 658 -26.22 -0.81 -18.61
N ASP A 659 -25.26 -1.72 -18.85
CA ASP A 659 -24.97 -2.88 -18.01
C ASP A 659 -24.64 -2.47 -16.58
N ASP A 660 -23.93 -1.35 -16.43
CA ASP A 660 -23.50 -0.81 -15.13
C ASP A 660 -24.65 -0.19 -14.30
N PHE A 661 -25.87 -0.20 -14.83
CA PHE A 661 -27.10 0.12 -14.11
C PHE A 661 -28.00 -1.11 -13.90
N SER A 662 -27.66 -2.27 -14.45
CA SER A 662 -28.49 -3.47 -14.39
C SER A 662 -28.29 -4.24 -13.09
N VAL A 663 -29.28 -4.17 -12.21
CA VAL A 663 -29.27 -4.84 -10.90
C VAL A 663 -29.55 -6.35 -11.04
N ASP A 664 -30.36 -6.74 -12.03
CA ASP A 664 -30.74 -8.14 -12.26
C ASP A 664 -30.10 -8.79 -13.51
N GLY A 665 -29.24 -8.03 -14.23
CA GLY A 665 -28.56 -8.47 -15.45
C GLY A 665 -29.45 -8.55 -16.70
N THR A 666 -30.67 -7.97 -16.67
CA THR A 666 -31.60 -8.03 -17.82
C THR A 666 -31.53 -6.81 -18.74
N ASN A 667 -30.85 -5.73 -18.34
CA ASN A 667 -30.81 -4.44 -19.04
C ASN A 667 -32.21 -3.88 -19.38
N THR A 668 -33.21 -4.20 -18.55
CA THR A 668 -34.58 -3.66 -18.65
C THR A 668 -34.79 -2.55 -17.62
N PHE A 669 -35.76 -1.67 -17.86
CA PHE A 669 -36.13 -0.63 -16.89
C PHE A 669 -36.49 -1.22 -15.51
N SER A 670 -37.26 -2.31 -15.46
CA SER A 670 -37.64 -2.97 -14.20
C SER A 670 -36.46 -3.63 -13.48
N GLY A 671 -35.42 -4.00 -14.22
CA GLY A 671 -34.20 -4.63 -13.73
C GLY A 671 -33.05 -3.66 -13.50
N SER A 672 -33.29 -2.37 -13.66
CA SER A 672 -32.30 -1.30 -13.52
C SER A 672 -32.39 -0.65 -12.15
N LYS A 673 -31.31 0.01 -11.72
CA LYS A 673 -31.34 0.90 -10.55
C LYS A 673 -32.05 2.24 -10.81
N ILE A 674 -32.34 2.54 -12.07
CA ILE A 674 -33.20 3.66 -12.44
C ILE A 674 -34.64 3.23 -12.13
N THR A 675 -35.25 3.86 -11.13
CA THR A 675 -36.54 3.40 -10.57
C THR A 675 -37.74 4.25 -10.99
N GLY A 676 -37.51 5.40 -11.61
CA GLY A 676 -38.57 6.31 -12.03
C GLY A 676 -38.06 7.47 -12.86
N GLY A 677 -38.98 8.36 -13.25
CA GLY A 677 -38.66 9.55 -14.02
C GLY A 677 -39.69 9.87 -15.10
N TYR A 678 -39.53 11.05 -15.69
CA TYR A 678 -40.39 11.54 -16.77
C TYR A 678 -39.56 12.27 -17.83
N ASP A 679 -40.02 12.19 -19.07
CA ASP A 679 -39.49 12.93 -20.22
C ASP A 679 -40.44 14.09 -20.53
N TRP A 680 -40.05 15.30 -20.14
CA TRP A 680 -40.83 16.52 -20.36
C TRP A 680 -40.74 17.04 -21.79
N VAL A 681 -39.82 16.53 -22.61
CA VAL A 681 -39.71 16.90 -24.02
C VAL A 681 -40.75 16.16 -24.84
N ASN A 682 -40.91 14.86 -24.58
CA ASN A 682 -41.86 14.00 -25.29
C ASN A 682 -43.16 13.74 -24.51
N ASN A 683 -43.25 14.25 -23.28
CA ASN A 683 -44.39 14.12 -22.38
C ASN A 683 -44.80 12.66 -22.13
N VAL A 684 -43.83 11.85 -21.69
CA VAL A 684 -43.98 10.42 -21.46
C VAL A 684 -43.21 9.96 -20.21
N SER A 685 -43.69 8.93 -19.51
CA SER A 685 -42.91 8.29 -18.45
C SER A 685 -41.65 7.65 -19.02
N ILE A 686 -40.54 7.78 -18.31
CA ILE A 686 -39.24 7.22 -18.66
C ILE A 686 -39.34 5.71 -18.93
N ALA A 687 -40.09 4.96 -18.12
CA ALA A 687 -40.31 3.53 -18.33
C ALA A 687 -40.86 3.14 -19.72
N ASN A 688 -41.46 4.09 -20.45
CA ASN A 688 -42.13 3.88 -21.72
C ASN A 688 -41.43 4.55 -22.93
N THR A 689 -40.25 5.15 -22.76
CA THR A 689 -39.52 5.70 -23.92
C THR A 689 -38.72 4.63 -24.65
N SER A 690 -38.55 4.80 -25.96
CA SER A 690 -37.71 3.96 -26.82
C SER A 690 -36.28 4.49 -26.97
N SER A 691 -36.02 5.72 -26.53
CA SER A 691 -34.69 6.36 -26.57
C SER A 691 -34.46 7.07 -25.23
N PRO A 692 -33.88 6.33 -24.26
CA PRO A 692 -33.82 6.75 -22.86
C PRO A 692 -32.93 7.97 -22.63
N ASP A 693 -31.81 8.04 -23.35
CA ASP A 693 -30.96 9.21 -23.51
C ASP A 693 -30.50 9.27 -24.97
N ASN A 694 -30.62 10.44 -25.60
CA ASN A 694 -30.27 10.66 -27.00
C ASN A 694 -29.22 11.77 -27.18
N HIS A 695 -28.60 12.20 -26.09
CA HIS A 695 -27.47 13.13 -26.07
C HIS A 695 -26.29 12.58 -25.27
N GLY A 696 -26.54 11.78 -24.22
CA GLY A 696 -25.48 11.13 -23.44
C GLY A 696 -25.02 11.84 -22.18
N HIS A 697 -25.27 13.15 -22.10
CA HIS A 697 -24.76 13.98 -21.00
C HIS A 697 -25.33 13.53 -19.64
N GLY A 698 -26.63 13.22 -19.58
CA GLY A 698 -27.26 12.73 -18.37
C GLY A 698 -26.81 11.32 -17.97
N THR A 699 -26.54 10.44 -18.94
CA THR A 699 -25.95 9.13 -18.70
C THR A 699 -24.56 9.25 -18.08
N ASN A 700 -23.70 10.13 -18.61
CA ASN A 700 -22.37 10.42 -18.06
C ASN A 700 -22.44 10.93 -16.61
N CYS A 701 -23.34 11.89 -16.32
CA CYS A 701 -23.56 12.39 -14.95
C CYS A 701 -24.01 11.27 -14.00
N THR A 702 -24.89 10.39 -14.47
CA THR A 702 -25.48 9.32 -13.67
C THR A 702 -24.46 8.25 -13.27
N GLY A 703 -23.55 7.87 -14.17
CA GLY A 703 -22.48 6.91 -13.88
C GLY A 703 -21.62 7.33 -12.69
N ILE A 704 -21.21 8.60 -12.63
CA ILE A 704 -20.41 9.16 -11.53
C ILE A 704 -21.19 9.07 -10.19
N ILE A 705 -22.47 9.44 -10.19
CA ILE A 705 -23.30 9.44 -8.97
C ILE A 705 -23.46 8.02 -8.44
N GLY A 706 -23.75 7.06 -9.33
CA GLY A 706 -24.20 5.77 -8.88
C GLY A 706 -24.27 4.70 -9.96
N ALA A 707 -23.28 4.52 -10.82
CA ALA A 707 -23.05 3.19 -11.39
C ALA A 707 -22.96 2.12 -10.29
N LEU A 708 -23.34 0.87 -10.59
CA LEU A 708 -23.31 -0.22 -9.62
C LEU A 708 -21.86 -0.53 -9.26
N ARG A 709 -21.54 -0.56 -7.96
CA ARG A 709 -20.20 -0.87 -7.48
C ARG A 709 -20.09 -2.35 -7.14
N ASN A 710 -18.89 -2.89 -7.28
CA ASN A 710 -18.56 -4.29 -7.00
C ASN A 710 -19.34 -5.28 -7.88
N ASN A 711 -19.71 -4.89 -9.11
CA ASN A 711 -20.42 -5.77 -10.05
C ASN A 711 -19.47 -6.46 -11.05
N SER A 712 -18.15 -6.26 -10.91
CA SER A 712 -17.08 -6.80 -11.74
C SER A 712 -17.01 -6.27 -13.17
N ILE A 713 -17.68 -5.16 -13.49
CA ILE A 713 -17.64 -4.52 -14.80
C ILE A 713 -17.51 -3.00 -14.61
N GLY A 714 -16.99 -2.30 -15.60
CA GLY A 714 -17.15 -0.85 -15.66
C GLY A 714 -16.57 -0.05 -14.51
N ILE A 715 -17.35 0.93 -14.06
CA ILE A 715 -16.92 1.96 -13.11
C ILE A 715 -17.65 1.77 -11.76
N ALA A 716 -17.00 2.19 -10.68
CA ALA A 716 -17.63 2.36 -9.38
C ALA A 716 -18.32 3.73 -9.29
N GLY A 717 -19.64 3.75 -9.12
CA GLY A 717 -20.38 4.97 -8.77
C GLY A 717 -20.19 5.34 -7.29
N ILE A 718 -20.16 6.64 -6.97
CA ILE A 718 -19.90 7.15 -5.61
C ILE A 718 -20.90 6.60 -4.59
N ALA A 719 -22.19 6.63 -4.91
CA ALA A 719 -23.29 6.09 -4.12
C ALA A 719 -23.86 4.80 -4.76
N GLY A 720 -22.97 4.00 -5.34
CA GLY A 720 -23.25 2.85 -6.18
C GLY A 720 -23.69 1.56 -5.48
N GLY A 721 -23.54 1.48 -4.15
CA GLY A 721 -23.82 0.27 -3.37
C GLY A 721 -22.62 -0.66 -3.22
N ASP A 722 -22.88 -1.93 -2.95
CA ASP A 722 -21.90 -3.02 -2.93
C ASP A 722 -22.59 -4.31 -3.38
N MET A 723 -22.47 -4.66 -4.66
CA MET A 723 -23.18 -5.80 -5.23
C MET A 723 -22.62 -7.16 -4.79
N ASP A 724 -21.33 -7.24 -4.41
CA ASP A 724 -20.64 -8.49 -4.08
C ASP A 724 -20.80 -8.89 -2.61
N ASN A 725 -20.65 -7.93 -1.67
CA ASN A 725 -20.60 -8.27 -0.24
C ASN A 725 -21.96 -8.24 0.48
N ASP A 726 -22.86 -7.32 0.13
CA ASP A 726 -24.15 -7.14 0.81
C ASP A 726 -25.37 -7.07 -0.12
N ASN A 727 -25.17 -7.22 -1.44
CA ASN A 727 -26.20 -7.17 -2.48
C ASN A 727 -27.03 -5.86 -2.40
N ASN A 728 -26.35 -4.76 -2.13
CA ASN A 728 -26.91 -3.42 -2.05
C ASN A 728 -26.64 -2.68 -3.37
N SER A 729 -27.68 -2.21 -4.05
CA SER A 729 -27.55 -1.43 -5.29
C SER A 729 -27.29 0.07 -5.07
N GLY A 730 -27.08 0.49 -3.82
CA GLY A 730 -26.86 1.89 -3.45
C GLY A 730 -28.15 2.71 -3.53
N VAL A 731 -28.04 3.97 -3.93
CA VAL A 731 -29.17 4.91 -4.00
C VAL A 731 -30.07 4.66 -5.21
N GLN A 732 -31.33 5.07 -5.13
CA GLN A 732 -32.27 5.06 -6.25
C GLN A 732 -32.04 6.26 -7.16
N LEU A 733 -31.97 6.01 -8.47
CA LEU A 733 -31.80 7.06 -9.48
C LEU A 733 -33.11 7.30 -10.23
N PHE A 734 -33.40 8.57 -10.51
CA PHE A 734 -34.57 9.02 -11.27
C PHE A 734 -34.11 9.83 -12.48
N ALA A 735 -34.54 9.42 -13.68
CA ALA A 735 -34.23 10.12 -14.92
C ALA A 735 -35.20 11.30 -15.11
N MET A 736 -34.72 12.52 -14.92
CA MET A 736 -35.54 13.73 -15.07
C MET A 736 -35.18 14.40 -16.39
N LYS A 737 -35.71 13.88 -17.50
CA LYS A 737 -35.32 14.29 -18.85
C LYS A 737 -35.96 15.61 -19.24
N ILE A 738 -35.14 16.63 -19.42
CA ILE A 738 -35.54 18.03 -19.64
C ILE A 738 -34.99 18.63 -20.94
N SER A 739 -33.96 18.00 -21.53
CA SER A 739 -33.34 18.47 -22.78
C SER A 739 -33.75 17.64 -23.99
N ASP A 740 -33.75 18.29 -25.15
CA ASP A 740 -33.83 17.59 -26.43
C ASP A 740 -32.47 16.97 -26.83
N ALA A 741 -32.42 16.33 -28.01
CA ALA A 741 -31.22 15.68 -28.54
C ALA A 741 -30.06 16.66 -28.82
N ALA A 742 -30.32 17.97 -28.89
CA ALA A 742 -29.31 19.00 -29.08
C ALA A 742 -28.91 19.69 -27.77
N GLY A 743 -29.45 19.24 -26.62
CA GLY A 743 -29.12 19.74 -25.30
C GLY A 743 -29.89 21.01 -24.90
N PHE A 744 -30.92 21.42 -25.66
CA PHE A 744 -31.69 22.61 -25.31
C PHE A 744 -32.74 22.31 -24.23
N ILE A 745 -32.80 23.19 -23.22
CA ILE A 745 -33.72 23.11 -22.08
C ILE A 745 -34.63 24.35 -22.08
N THR A 746 -35.91 24.17 -21.77
CA THR A 746 -36.88 25.27 -21.64
C THR A 746 -37.28 25.48 -20.18
N THR A 747 -37.50 26.74 -19.78
CA THR A 747 -37.97 27.09 -18.42
C THR A 747 -39.21 26.29 -18.01
N SER A 748 -40.19 26.14 -18.91
CA SER A 748 -41.44 25.44 -18.61
C SER A 748 -41.22 23.98 -18.24
N ASN A 749 -40.30 23.30 -18.93
CA ASN A 749 -40.02 21.89 -18.67
C ASN A 749 -39.25 21.74 -17.35
N ILE A 750 -38.21 22.55 -17.15
CA ILE A 750 -37.36 22.43 -15.97
C ILE A 750 -38.08 22.85 -14.69
N ALA A 751 -38.85 23.93 -14.70
CA ALA A 751 -39.63 24.36 -13.52
C ALA A 751 -40.65 23.29 -13.12
N SER A 752 -41.37 22.71 -14.10
CA SER A 752 -42.31 21.61 -13.85
C SER A 752 -41.60 20.38 -13.28
N ALA A 753 -40.46 19.99 -13.85
CA ALA A 753 -39.70 18.83 -13.40
C ALA A 753 -39.16 19.00 -11.98
N ILE A 754 -38.67 20.19 -11.65
CA ILE A 754 -38.11 20.52 -10.33
C ILE A 754 -39.21 20.44 -9.26
N VAL A 755 -40.36 21.06 -9.51
CA VAL A 755 -41.50 21.03 -8.57
C VAL A 755 -41.99 19.59 -8.36
N GLU A 756 -42.15 18.81 -9.43
CA GLU A 756 -42.64 17.44 -9.34
C GLU A 756 -41.62 16.49 -8.69
N GLY A 757 -40.32 16.70 -8.89
CA GLY A 757 -39.31 15.92 -8.18
C GLY A 757 -39.32 16.14 -6.68
N ALA A 758 -39.54 17.38 -6.23
CA ALA A 758 -39.60 17.73 -4.81
C ALA A 758 -40.91 17.29 -4.14
N ALA A 759 -42.02 17.37 -4.85
CA ALA A 759 -43.33 17.00 -4.32
C ALA A 759 -43.42 15.50 -4.01
N PHE A 760 -44.18 15.14 -2.97
CA PHE A 760 -44.56 13.75 -2.72
C PHE A 760 -45.98 13.68 -2.14
N ASN A 761 -46.94 13.32 -2.99
CA ASN A 761 -48.31 13.10 -2.55
C ASN A 761 -48.71 11.64 -2.76
N PRO A 762 -48.61 10.78 -1.72
CA PRO A 762 -48.97 9.37 -1.83
C PRO A 762 -50.47 9.13 -2.09
N SER A 763 -51.33 10.13 -1.85
CA SER A 763 -52.77 9.99 -2.07
C SER A 763 -53.16 10.15 -3.54
N THR A 764 -52.40 10.95 -4.30
CA THR A 764 -52.65 11.21 -5.74
C THR A 764 -51.62 10.55 -6.65
N GLY A 765 -50.50 10.06 -6.09
CA GLY A 765 -49.36 9.57 -6.86
C GLY A 765 -48.57 10.68 -7.56
N TYR A 766 -48.79 11.94 -7.20
CA TYR A 766 -48.08 13.08 -7.80
C TYR A 766 -46.75 13.33 -7.08
N GLY A 767 -45.69 13.42 -7.87
CA GLY A 767 -44.34 13.74 -7.42
C GLY A 767 -43.51 12.56 -6.89
N TYR A 768 -42.19 12.71 -6.95
CA TYR A 768 -41.23 11.63 -6.70
C TYR A 768 -40.67 11.58 -5.28
N GLY A 769 -40.75 12.70 -4.55
CA GLY A 769 -40.21 12.84 -3.19
C GLY A 769 -38.70 12.62 -3.14
N LEU A 770 -37.97 13.30 -4.02
CA LEU A 770 -36.52 13.18 -4.11
C LEU A 770 -35.82 13.74 -2.87
N HIS A 771 -34.62 13.23 -2.60
CA HIS A 771 -33.74 13.69 -1.52
C HIS A 771 -32.69 14.67 -2.04
N VAL A 772 -32.21 14.43 -3.27
CA VAL A 772 -31.12 15.17 -3.91
C VAL A 772 -31.48 15.38 -5.39
N MET A 773 -31.19 16.57 -5.92
CA MET A 773 -31.34 16.92 -7.33
C MET A 773 -29.97 17.31 -7.90
N SER A 774 -29.56 16.66 -8.99
CA SER A 774 -28.32 16.96 -9.71
C SER A 774 -28.63 17.74 -10.97
N ASN A 775 -28.03 18.92 -11.14
CA ASN A 775 -28.32 19.85 -12.22
C ASN A 775 -27.03 20.32 -12.90
N SER A 776 -26.65 19.65 -14.00
CA SER A 776 -25.45 19.97 -14.78
C SER A 776 -25.80 20.81 -16.03
N TRP A 777 -26.55 21.88 -15.82
CA TRP A 777 -27.02 22.80 -16.85
C TRP A 777 -27.15 24.21 -16.27
N GLY A 778 -27.23 25.22 -17.14
CA GLY A 778 -27.51 26.58 -16.72
C GLY A 778 -27.36 27.63 -17.81
N GLY A 779 -27.46 28.89 -17.41
CA GLY A 779 -27.28 30.04 -18.29
C GLY A 779 -27.30 31.36 -17.53
N TYR A 780 -27.11 32.46 -18.26
CA TYR A 780 -26.89 33.80 -17.67
C TYR A 780 -28.17 34.64 -17.46
N GLY A 781 -29.33 34.06 -17.79
CA GLY A 781 -30.63 34.71 -17.61
C GLY A 781 -31.27 34.36 -16.28
N ILE A 782 -31.77 35.37 -15.56
CA ILE A 782 -32.61 35.16 -14.38
C ILE A 782 -34.05 34.85 -14.81
N ASP A 783 -34.66 33.83 -14.20
CA ASP A 783 -36.02 33.40 -14.49
C ASP A 783 -36.85 33.32 -13.20
N GLU A 784 -37.98 34.05 -13.16
CA GLU A 784 -38.81 34.12 -11.96
C GLU A 784 -39.53 32.80 -11.65
N GLU A 785 -39.92 32.04 -12.68
CA GLU A 785 -40.59 30.76 -12.49
C GLU A 785 -39.61 29.73 -11.92
N LEU A 786 -38.38 29.71 -12.44
CA LEU A 786 -37.32 28.86 -11.93
C LEU A 786 -36.92 29.23 -10.49
N TYR A 787 -36.90 30.53 -10.17
CA TYR A 787 -36.70 31.02 -8.81
C TYR A 787 -37.75 30.45 -7.84
N ASP A 788 -39.04 30.50 -8.20
CA ASP A 788 -40.12 30.00 -7.36
C ASP A 788 -40.11 28.46 -7.26
N ALA A 789 -39.70 27.75 -8.32
CA ALA A 789 -39.49 26.30 -8.28
C ALA A 789 -38.37 25.90 -7.32
N LEU A 790 -37.23 26.61 -7.33
CA LEU A 790 -36.12 26.38 -6.39
C LEU A 790 -36.52 26.68 -4.95
N ARG A 791 -37.27 27.77 -4.74
CA ARG A 791 -37.86 28.07 -3.44
C ARG A 791 -38.75 26.92 -2.96
N TYR A 792 -39.58 26.36 -3.85
CA TYR A 792 -40.43 25.23 -3.52
C TYR A 792 -39.59 24.03 -3.06
N VAL A 793 -38.52 23.69 -3.79
CA VAL A 793 -37.59 22.58 -3.47
C VAL A 793 -36.94 22.78 -2.11
N PHE A 794 -36.41 23.98 -1.85
CA PHE A 794 -35.77 24.33 -0.58
C PHE A 794 -36.74 24.15 0.60
N ARG A 795 -38.01 24.55 0.44
CA ARG A 795 -39.06 24.37 1.46
C ARG A 795 -39.48 22.90 1.64
N HIS A 796 -39.28 22.06 0.64
CA HIS A 796 -39.47 20.60 0.73
C HIS A 796 -38.23 19.88 1.30
N LYS A 797 -37.18 20.62 1.65
CA LYS A 797 -35.92 20.10 2.23
C LYS A 797 -35.21 19.12 1.30
N VAL A 798 -35.30 19.36 0.00
CA VAL A 798 -34.59 18.60 -1.01
C VAL A 798 -33.31 19.35 -1.37
N VAL A 799 -32.17 18.66 -1.40
CA VAL A 799 -30.89 19.28 -1.71
C VAL A 799 -30.80 19.52 -3.21
N PHE A 800 -30.50 20.75 -3.62
CA PHE A 800 -30.33 21.11 -5.03
C PHE A 800 -28.86 21.40 -5.31
N VAL A 801 -28.22 20.58 -6.14
CA VAL A 801 -26.80 20.73 -6.51
C VAL A 801 -26.72 21.18 -7.96
N ALA A 802 -25.97 22.25 -8.25
CA ALA A 802 -25.90 22.86 -9.57
C ALA A 802 -24.48 23.24 -10.01
N SER A 803 -24.18 23.04 -11.29
CA SER A 803 -22.89 23.42 -11.91
C SER A 803 -22.74 24.94 -12.09
N LYS A 804 -21.55 25.48 -11.78
CA LYS A 804 -21.22 26.92 -11.87
C LYS A 804 -21.05 27.44 -13.31
N GLY A 805 -20.86 26.55 -14.30
CA GLY A 805 -20.67 26.91 -15.71
C GLY A 805 -19.20 26.81 -16.17
N ASN A 806 -18.97 26.94 -17.48
CA ASN A 806 -17.70 26.54 -18.14
C ASN A 806 -17.06 27.64 -19.02
N ASP A 807 -17.41 28.91 -18.80
CA ASP A 807 -16.96 30.04 -19.63
C ASP A 807 -15.77 30.81 -19.02
N GLY A 808 -15.34 30.46 -17.79
CA GLY A 808 -14.23 31.13 -17.11
C GLY A 808 -14.55 32.56 -16.70
N THR A 809 -15.80 32.84 -16.31
CA THR A 809 -16.28 34.15 -15.89
C THR A 809 -16.80 34.13 -14.44
N ASP A 810 -16.92 35.31 -13.83
CA ASP A 810 -17.62 35.57 -12.58
C ASP A 810 -19.05 36.12 -12.78
N ASP A 811 -19.53 36.15 -14.02
CA ASP A 811 -20.91 36.51 -14.34
C ASP A 811 -21.91 35.54 -13.66
N PRO A 812 -23.00 36.05 -13.06
CA PRO A 812 -24.01 35.21 -12.43
C PRO A 812 -24.58 34.14 -13.37
N HIS A 813 -24.41 32.88 -12.99
CA HIS A 813 -24.86 31.71 -13.72
C HIS A 813 -26.01 31.03 -12.97
N TYR A 814 -27.15 30.83 -13.63
CA TYR A 814 -28.35 30.25 -13.02
C TYR A 814 -28.59 28.83 -13.54
N PRO A 815 -28.90 27.85 -12.66
CA PRO A 815 -29.41 28.06 -11.30
C PRO A 815 -28.37 28.13 -10.18
N SER A 816 -27.08 27.93 -10.46
CA SER A 816 -26.02 27.86 -9.43
C SER A 816 -25.90 29.12 -8.57
N ASP A 817 -26.24 30.29 -9.11
CA ASP A 817 -26.09 31.61 -8.49
C ASP A 817 -27.44 32.24 -8.15
N TYR A 818 -28.48 31.39 -7.97
CA TYR A 818 -29.63 31.81 -7.17
C TYR A 818 -29.19 32.02 -5.71
N ARG A 819 -30.10 31.90 -4.75
CA ARG A 819 -29.77 32.06 -3.33
C ARG A 819 -28.78 30.96 -2.91
N GLY A 820 -27.63 31.35 -2.35
CA GLY A 820 -26.61 30.41 -1.88
C GLY A 820 -27.16 29.42 -0.85
N GLU A 821 -28.10 29.84 -0.02
CA GLU A 821 -28.71 28.94 0.97
C GLU A 821 -29.61 27.85 0.35
N TRP A 822 -29.95 27.95 -0.94
CA TRP A 822 -30.88 27.02 -1.62
C TRP A 822 -30.17 26.05 -2.55
N VAL A 823 -28.98 26.41 -3.02
CA VAL A 823 -28.28 25.72 -4.10
C VAL A 823 -26.85 25.48 -3.69
N VAL A 824 -26.45 24.21 -3.68
CA VAL A 824 -25.04 23.84 -3.57
C VAL A 824 -24.38 24.09 -4.93
N SER A 825 -23.59 25.15 -5.01
CA SER A 825 -22.97 25.67 -6.22
C SER A 825 -21.58 25.07 -6.44
N VAL A 826 -21.40 24.35 -7.55
CA VAL A 826 -20.23 23.49 -7.77
C VAL A 826 -19.38 23.95 -8.95
N GLY A 827 -18.13 24.34 -8.65
CA GLY A 827 -17.09 24.57 -9.65
C GLY A 827 -16.28 23.30 -9.97
N ALA A 828 -15.41 23.38 -10.97
CA ALA A 828 -14.55 22.27 -11.39
C ALA A 828 -13.10 22.46 -10.95
N SER A 829 -12.47 21.36 -10.55
CA SER A 829 -11.02 21.27 -10.28
C SER A 829 -10.26 20.51 -11.38
N GLY A 830 -8.96 20.81 -11.50
CA GLY A 830 -8.00 20.12 -12.37
C GLY A 830 -7.48 18.78 -11.82
N THR A 831 -6.55 18.16 -12.55
CA THR A 831 -5.80 16.94 -12.12
C THR A 831 -4.89 17.17 -10.90
N ASP A 832 -4.64 18.42 -10.54
CA ASP A 832 -3.89 18.87 -9.36
C ASP A 832 -4.79 19.21 -8.15
N GLY A 833 -6.11 19.21 -8.36
CA GLY A 833 -7.11 19.55 -7.37
C GLY A 833 -7.30 21.06 -7.16
N GLU A 834 -6.64 21.90 -7.97
CA GLU A 834 -6.80 23.36 -7.97
C GLU A 834 -7.92 23.78 -8.94
N TYR A 835 -8.28 25.07 -8.93
CA TYR A 835 -9.27 25.64 -9.84
C TYR A 835 -8.97 25.31 -11.31
N LYS A 836 -9.99 24.82 -12.03
CA LYS A 836 -9.86 24.43 -13.44
C LYS A 836 -9.86 25.63 -14.38
N THR A 837 -8.77 25.83 -15.11
CA THR A 837 -8.68 26.84 -16.21
C THR A 837 -8.30 26.21 -17.56
N SER A 838 -8.53 26.96 -18.63
CA SER A 838 -8.15 26.65 -20.01
C SER A 838 -6.66 26.92 -20.23
N GLY A 839 -5.92 25.92 -20.73
CA GLY A 839 -4.51 26.06 -21.08
C GLY A 839 -3.53 26.17 -19.90
N ASN A 840 -3.83 25.49 -18.79
CA ASN A 840 -3.28 25.71 -17.44
C ASN A 840 -1.76 25.54 -17.24
N GLY A 841 -0.95 25.29 -18.27
CA GLY A 841 0.49 25.00 -18.11
C GLY A 841 0.80 23.71 -17.31
N ASN A 842 -0.21 23.07 -16.71
CA ASN A 842 -0.16 21.71 -16.18
C ASN A 842 -0.23 20.72 -17.36
N PRO A 843 0.85 19.95 -17.63
CA PRO A 843 0.90 19.01 -18.75
C PRO A 843 -0.18 17.90 -18.68
N LEU A 844 -0.71 17.63 -17.49
CA LEU A 844 -1.70 16.56 -17.26
C LEU A 844 -3.11 16.95 -17.72
N ASP A 845 -3.44 18.24 -17.78
CA ASP A 845 -4.73 18.75 -18.27
C ASP A 845 -4.72 19.06 -19.79
N ALA A 846 -3.67 18.66 -20.52
CA ALA A 846 -3.42 19.11 -21.89
C ALA A 846 -4.49 18.70 -22.92
N ASN A 847 -5.36 17.74 -22.59
CA ASN A 847 -6.40 17.21 -23.48
C ASN A 847 -7.85 17.64 -23.09
N ASP A 848 -8.04 18.61 -22.19
CA ASP A 848 -9.33 18.93 -21.56
C ASP A 848 -10.28 19.85 -22.36
N ASN A 849 -10.29 19.77 -23.70
CA ASN A 849 -11.14 20.60 -24.60
C ASN A 849 -11.02 22.13 -24.42
N GLY A 850 -10.11 22.62 -23.56
CA GLY A 850 -9.80 24.04 -23.42
C GLY A 850 -10.83 24.89 -22.66
N TYR A 851 -11.64 24.31 -21.76
CA TYR A 851 -12.60 25.09 -20.94
C TYR A 851 -12.03 25.53 -19.58
N SER A 852 -12.61 26.58 -19.00
CA SER A 852 -12.35 27.07 -17.63
C SER A 852 -13.63 26.97 -16.80
N SER A 853 -13.54 26.60 -15.52
CA SER A 853 -14.68 26.68 -14.60
C SER A 853 -15.11 28.14 -14.44
N ASN A 854 -16.39 28.43 -14.35
CA ASN A 854 -16.81 29.73 -13.81
C ASN A 854 -16.45 29.81 -12.32
N TYR A 855 -16.29 31.04 -11.83
CA TYR A 855 -15.87 31.38 -10.48
C TYR A 855 -16.72 32.56 -9.97
N GLY A 856 -16.35 33.18 -8.86
CA GLY A 856 -17.04 34.34 -8.31
C GLY A 856 -18.02 34.01 -7.19
N ASN A 857 -18.65 35.08 -6.69
CA ASN A 857 -19.50 35.07 -5.50
C ASN A 857 -20.55 33.93 -5.51
N GLY A 858 -20.63 33.19 -4.41
CA GLY A 858 -21.65 32.15 -4.19
C GLY A 858 -21.28 30.75 -4.69
N ILE A 859 -20.01 30.48 -5.03
CA ILE A 859 -19.52 29.12 -5.23
C ILE A 859 -19.26 28.44 -3.88
N ASP A 860 -19.75 27.21 -3.66
CA ASP A 860 -19.56 26.53 -2.38
C ASP A 860 -18.27 25.70 -2.35
N LEU A 861 -18.01 24.95 -3.41
CA LEU A 861 -16.86 24.06 -3.49
C LEU A 861 -16.52 23.69 -4.92
N VAL A 862 -15.34 23.08 -5.10
CA VAL A 862 -14.95 22.44 -6.36
C VAL A 862 -14.87 20.93 -6.22
N ALA A 863 -15.12 20.23 -7.32
CA ALA A 863 -14.91 18.80 -7.45
C ALA A 863 -14.27 18.47 -8.81
N PRO A 864 -13.73 17.25 -9.01
CA PRO A 864 -13.05 16.89 -10.25
C PRO A 864 -13.91 17.13 -11.48
N GLY A 865 -13.37 17.87 -12.47
CA GLY A 865 -14.09 18.23 -13.70
C GLY A 865 -13.33 18.00 -15.01
N THR A 866 -12.19 17.33 -14.99
CA THR A 866 -11.30 17.10 -16.16
C THR A 866 -11.71 15.91 -17.03
N ASN A 867 -11.23 15.82 -18.27
CA ASN A 867 -11.58 14.74 -19.21
C ASN A 867 -10.98 13.37 -18.86
N ALA A 868 -10.11 13.29 -17.86
CA ALA A 868 -9.64 12.01 -17.32
C ALA A 868 -10.67 11.29 -16.42
N ILE A 869 -11.81 11.92 -16.13
CA ILE A 869 -12.92 11.26 -15.44
C ILE A 869 -13.61 10.31 -16.41
N ILE A 870 -13.53 9.01 -16.12
CA ILE A 870 -14.24 7.98 -16.90
C ILE A 870 -15.61 7.72 -16.29
N THR A 871 -16.64 7.68 -17.15
CA THR A 871 -18.02 7.40 -16.77
C THR A 871 -18.78 6.60 -17.85
N THR A 872 -20.02 6.18 -17.55
CA THR A 872 -20.92 5.44 -18.46
C THR A 872 -21.36 6.30 -19.64
N THR A 873 -21.50 5.71 -20.85
CA THR A 873 -21.93 6.43 -22.07
C THR A 873 -23.25 5.88 -22.64
N GLU A 874 -23.89 6.63 -23.53
CA GLU A 874 -25.14 6.24 -24.20
C GLU A 874 -24.91 5.42 -25.48
N ASN A 875 -25.95 4.76 -26.00
CA ASN A 875 -25.95 4.02 -27.28
C ASN A 875 -24.97 2.82 -27.35
N ASN A 876 -24.34 2.47 -26.23
CA ASN A 876 -23.51 1.29 -26.06
C ASN A 876 -23.71 0.75 -24.64
N THR A 877 -24.36 -0.40 -24.51
CA THR A 877 -24.72 -0.97 -23.20
C THR A 877 -23.51 -1.29 -22.33
N THR A 878 -22.30 -1.36 -22.91
CA THR A 878 -21.05 -1.66 -22.19
C THR A 878 -19.99 -0.56 -22.33
N GLY A 879 -20.39 0.65 -22.74
CA GLY A 879 -19.45 1.71 -23.13
C GLY A 879 -19.09 2.68 -21.99
N TYR A 880 -17.82 3.09 -21.94
CA TYR A 880 -17.35 4.13 -21.02
C TYR A 880 -16.62 5.23 -21.80
N THR A 881 -16.70 6.47 -21.32
CA THR A 881 -16.10 7.64 -21.97
C THR A 881 -15.49 8.61 -20.96
N GLY A 882 -14.53 9.40 -21.42
CA GLY A 882 -14.07 10.60 -20.70
C GLY A 882 -15.17 11.65 -20.65
N PHE A 883 -15.30 12.35 -19.53
CA PHE A 883 -16.31 13.37 -19.30
C PHE A 883 -15.74 14.54 -18.48
N ASN A 884 -15.98 15.78 -18.91
CA ASN A 884 -15.40 16.97 -18.29
C ASN A 884 -16.43 18.09 -18.08
N GLY A 885 -15.99 19.20 -17.51
CA GLY A 885 -16.84 20.34 -17.17
C GLY A 885 -17.19 20.40 -15.69
N THR A 886 -17.76 21.53 -15.28
CA THR A 886 -18.55 21.60 -14.03
C THR A 886 -19.69 20.57 -14.02
N SER A 887 -20.13 20.11 -15.20
CA SER A 887 -21.04 18.98 -15.37
C SER A 887 -20.51 17.65 -14.86
N ALA A 888 -19.19 17.43 -14.83
CA ALA A 888 -18.57 16.26 -14.20
C ALA A 888 -18.31 16.49 -12.70
N ALA A 889 -18.09 17.73 -12.27
CA ALA A 889 -17.90 18.07 -10.85
C ALA A 889 -19.19 17.95 -10.03
N THR A 890 -20.31 18.48 -10.54
CA THR A 890 -21.64 18.40 -9.92
C THR A 890 -22.06 16.98 -9.49
N PRO A 891 -21.98 15.94 -10.35
CA PRO A 891 -22.33 14.58 -9.95
C PRO A 891 -21.39 13.97 -8.91
N HIS A 892 -20.11 14.41 -8.81
CA HIS A 892 -19.25 14.00 -7.70
C HIS A 892 -19.80 14.51 -6.36
N VAL A 893 -20.18 15.80 -6.31
CA VAL A 893 -20.82 16.41 -5.13
C VAL A 893 -22.15 15.74 -4.84
N THR A 894 -23.02 15.55 -5.83
CA THR A 894 -24.30 14.85 -5.68
C THR A 894 -24.14 13.45 -5.09
N GLY A 895 -23.15 12.67 -5.57
CA GLY A 895 -22.87 11.33 -5.05
C GLY A 895 -22.52 11.36 -3.56
N VAL A 896 -21.65 12.27 -3.13
CA VAL A 896 -21.28 12.42 -1.72
C VAL A 896 -22.46 12.91 -0.88
N VAL A 897 -23.27 13.86 -1.38
CA VAL A 897 -24.51 14.29 -0.72
C VAL A 897 -25.48 13.12 -0.54
N ALA A 898 -25.60 12.24 -1.53
CA ALA A 898 -26.43 11.04 -1.43
C ALA A 898 -25.89 10.05 -0.37
N LEU A 899 -24.57 9.94 -0.21
CA LEU A 899 -23.94 9.20 0.88
C LEU A 899 -24.18 9.86 2.25
N MET A 900 -24.16 11.20 2.35
CA MET A 900 -24.50 11.94 3.57
C MET A 900 -25.92 11.62 4.02
N GLN A 901 -26.90 11.64 3.10
CA GLN A 901 -28.28 11.25 3.37
C GLN A 901 -28.43 9.76 3.72
N SER A 902 -27.55 8.90 3.20
CA SER A 902 -27.53 7.46 3.48
C SER A 902 -26.93 7.12 4.84
N TYR A 903 -25.98 7.92 5.32
CA TYR A 903 -25.22 7.66 6.55
C TYR A 903 -25.81 8.37 7.77
N TYR A 904 -26.47 9.50 7.59
CA TYR A 904 -27.09 10.24 8.69
C TYR A 904 -28.35 9.53 9.20
N ASN A 905 -28.26 8.93 10.39
CA ASN A 905 -29.38 8.27 11.06
C ASN A 905 -29.48 8.72 12.53
N PRO A 906 -30.18 9.83 12.83
CA PRO A 906 -30.37 10.26 14.20
C PRO A 906 -31.27 9.26 14.94
N SER A 907 -31.00 9.04 16.23
CA SER A 907 -31.79 8.14 17.09
C SER A 907 -33.28 8.53 17.13
N GLY A 908 -34.09 7.96 16.22
CA GLY A 908 -35.53 8.19 16.12
C GLY A 908 -36.03 8.45 14.70
N SER A 909 -36.69 7.44 14.12
CA SER A 909 -37.39 7.41 12.83
C SER A 909 -36.52 7.54 11.55
N PRO A 910 -36.62 6.62 10.58
CA PRO A 910 -35.92 6.65 9.28
C PRO A 910 -36.42 7.76 8.32
N SER A 911 -37.01 8.84 8.85
CA SER A 911 -37.72 9.88 8.11
C SER A 911 -37.15 11.29 8.36
N ILE A 912 -35.96 11.41 8.94
CA ILE A 912 -35.30 12.71 9.19
C ILE A 912 -34.02 12.77 8.36
N ASN A 913 -34.16 13.24 7.13
CA ASN A 913 -33.03 13.54 6.24
C ASN A 913 -32.33 14.84 6.67
N LEU A 914 -31.07 14.99 6.27
CA LEU A 914 -30.37 16.28 6.36
C LEU A 914 -31.12 17.29 5.48
N ALA A 915 -31.37 18.49 6.02
CA ALA A 915 -31.91 19.58 5.21
C ALA A 915 -30.81 20.17 4.31
N PRO A 916 -31.16 20.92 3.26
CA PRO A 916 -30.19 21.54 2.35
C PRO A 916 -29.11 22.33 3.09
N GLU A 917 -29.48 23.12 4.10
CA GLU A 917 -28.53 23.92 4.88
C GLU A 917 -27.62 23.03 5.75
N ASP A 918 -28.12 21.89 6.23
CA ASP A 918 -27.29 20.95 6.98
C ASP A 918 -26.24 20.31 6.05
N VAL A 919 -26.62 20.00 4.81
CA VAL A 919 -25.70 19.45 3.80
C VAL A 919 -24.66 20.48 3.40
N GLU A 920 -25.09 21.68 2.99
CA GLU A 920 -24.23 22.78 2.55
C GLU A 920 -23.15 23.11 3.60
N HIS A 921 -23.54 23.31 4.86
CA HIS A 921 -22.57 23.64 5.91
C HIS A 921 -21.63 22.48 6.24
N ILE A 922 -22.09 21.23 6.20
CA ILE A 922 -21.23 20.08 6.53
C ILE A 922 -20.27 19.75 5.38
N ILE A 923 -20.76 19.81 4.13
CA ILE A 923 -19.93 19.50 2.96
C ILE A 923 -18.84 20.56 2.75
N THR A 924 -19.16 21.85 2.96
CA THR A 924 -18.18 22.95 2.89
C THR A 924 -17.20 22.94 4.08
N THR A 925 -17.60 22.45 5.25
CA THR A 925 -16.67 22.22 6.38
C THR A 925 -15.73 21.04 6.10
N GLY A 926 -16.19 20.08 5.28
CA GLY A 926 -15.50 18.84 4.99
C GLY A 926 -14.48 18.91 3.86
N THR A 927 -14.37 20.02 3.14
CA THR A 927 -13.46 20.20 2.00
C THR A 927 -11.99 20.24 2.42
N ASP A 928 -11.11 19.89 1.48
CA ASP A 928 -9.70 20.25 1.57
C ASP A 928 -9.54 21.68 1.02
N ASP A 929 -9.10 22.63 1.85
CA ASP A 929 -8.87 24.03 1.46
C ASP A 929 -7.83 24.12 0.33
N LYS A 930 -8.23 24.71 -0.80
CA LYS A 930 -7.46 24.85 -2.04
C LYS A 930 -7.43 26.31 -2.45
N SER A 931 -6.57 27.09 -1.79
CA SER A 931 -6.52 28.53 -2.03
C SER A 931 -5.70 28.88 -3.28
N VAL A 932 -6.29 29.63 -4.23
CA VAL A 932 -5.54 30.15 -5.40
C VAL A 932 -4.49 31.21 -4.98
N SER A 933 -4.61 31.77 -3.76
CA SER A 933 -3.59 32.61 -3.13
C SER A 933 -3.28 32.14 -1.69
N PRO A 934 -2.00 31.91 -1.31
CA PRO A 934 -1.62 31.46 0.05
C PRO A 934 -1.99 32.41 1.20
N SER A 935 -2.56 33.59 0.90
CA SER A 935 -3.01 34.58 1.87
C SER A 935 -4.49 34.46 2.27
N SER A 936 -5.28 33.62 1.59
CA SER A 936 -6.71 33.40 1.85
C SER A 936 -6.95 31.97 2.33
N VAL A 937 -6.84 31.75 3.64
CA VAL A 937 -7.27 30.48 4.27
C VAL A 937 -8.80 30.51 4.37
N GLY A 938 -9.46 29.43 3.94
CA GLY A 938 -10.91 29.32 3.88
C GLY A 938 -11.48 29.73 2.51
N TYR A 939 -12.69 30.29 2.49
CA TYR A 939 -13.40 30.60 1.25
C TYR A 939 -12.60 31.51 0.31
N ASP A 940 -12.54 31.14 -0.98
CA ASP A 940 -12.17 32.03 -2.08
C ASP A 940 -13.12 31.91 -3.27
N ASP A 941 -13.11 32.92 -4.15
CA ASP A 941 -14.05 33.00 -5.27
C ASP A 941 -13.79 31.95 -6.36
N TYR A 942 -12.66 31.24 -6.37
CA TYR A 942 -12.32 30.25 -7.40
C TYR A 942 -12.66 28.83 -6.99
N THR A 943 -12.33 28.45 -5.75
CA THR A 943 -12.54 27.09 -5.24
C THR A 943 -13.64 26.98 -4.20
N GLY A 944 -14.27 28.10 -3.82
CA GLY A 944 -15.21 28.15 -2.71
C GLY A 944 -14.49 27.81 -1.41
N TYR A 945 -15.03 26.86 -0.64
CA TYR A 945 -14.39 26.33 0.55
C TYR A 945 -13.31 25.27 0.24
N GLY A 946 -13.09 24.92 -1.04
CA GLY A 946 -12.02 24.03 -1.47
C GLY A 946 -12.50 22.77 -2.20
N LEU A 947 -11.59 21.80 -2.35
CA LEU A 947 -11.85 20.54 -3.04
C LEU A 947 -12.68 19.58 -2.17
N LEU A 948 -13.71 18.97 -2.76
CA LEU A 948 -14.53 17.95 -2.12
C LEU A 948 -13.67 16.81 -1.52
N ASN A 949 -13.86 16.56 -0.22
CA ASN A 949 -13.27 15.44 0.49
C ASN A 949 -14.39 14.62 1.17
N ALA A 950 -14.71 13.48 0.56
CA ALA A 950 -15.82 12.63 0.96
C ALA A 950 -15.59 11.99 2.35
N ASP A 951 -14.36 11.55 2.63
CA ASP A 951 -14.00 10.85 3.87
C ASP A 951 -14.22 11.74 5.09
N TYR A 952 -13.71 12.97 5.02
CA TYR A 952 -13.85 13.91 6.12
C TYR A 952 -15.31 14.39 6.25
N THR A 953 -15.98 14.67 5.14
CA THR A 953 -17.42 15.03 5.12
C THR A 953 -18.29 13.97 5.82
N ILE A 954 -18.13 12.68 5.48
CA ILE A 954 -18.90 11.60 6.13
C ILE A 954 -18.48 11.40 7.58
N THR A 955 -17.21 11.62 7.93
CA THR A 955 -16.73 11.58 9.32
C THR A 955 -17.45 12.61 10.20
N LEU A 956 -17.73 13.81 9.67
CA LEU A 956 -18.48 14.85 10.36
C LEU A 956 -19.95 14.47 10.66
N LEU A 957 -20.44 13.34 10.13
CA LEU A 957 -21.77 12.79 10.42
C LEU A 957 -21.71 11.54 11.33
N GLY A 958 -20.51 11.14 11.78
CA GLY A 958 -20.27 9.92 12.55
C GLY A 958 -20.91 9.92 13.95
N TYR A 959 -22.12 9.38 14.06
CA TYR A 959 -22.79 9.12 15.33
C TYR A 959 -22.04 8.06 16.16
N PRO A 960 -22.01 8.12 17.51
CA PRO A 960 -22.60 9.14 18.40
C PRO A 960 -21.74 10.39 18.64
N ARG A 961 -20.55 10.48 18.05
CA ARG A 961 -19.61 11.57 18.34
C ARG A 961 -20.05 12.87 17.72
N TYR A 962 -20.37 12.85 16.43
CA TYR A 962 -20.86 14.00 15.70
C TYR A 962 -22.39 13.97 15.68
N LYS A 963 -23.03 15.09 16.04
CA LYS A 963 -24.49 15.18 16.11
C LYS A 963 -24.95 16.45 15.40
N VAL A 964 -25.93 16.31 14.52
CA VAL A 964 -26.64 17.43 13.91
C VAL A 964 -27.94 17.61 14.69
N ARG A 965 -28.05 18.70 15.44
CA ARG A 965 -29.15 18.94 16.38
C ARG A 965 -30.00 20.11 15.94
N HIS A 966 -31.27 19.84 15.68
CA HIS A 966 -32.23 20.87 15.27
C HIS A 966 -32.99 21.41 16.47
N TYR A 967 -33.05 22.74 16.58
CA TYR A 967 -33.77 23.45 17.63
C TYR A 967 -34.74 24.46 17.03
N SER A 968 -35.71 24.87 17.84
CA SER A 968 -36.75 25.82 17.45
C SER A 968 -37.16 26.70 18.62
N VAL A 969 -37.52 27.96 18.36
CA VAL A 969 -38.07 28.87 19.37
C VAL A 969 -39.27 29.62 18.81
N ASN A 970 -40.34 29.68 19.61
CA ASN A 970 -41.51 30.50 19.32
C ASN A 970 -41.23 31.96 19.71
N PHE A 971 -41.71 32.92 18.94
CA PHE A 971 -41.67 34.33 19.29
C PHE A 971 -43.07 34.93 19.48
N THR A 972 -43.15 36.03 20.25
CA THR A 972 -44.41 36.74 20.53
C THR A 972 -44.30 38.23 20.19
N GLU A 973 -45.44 38.91 20.13
CA GLU A 973 -45.52 40.38 19.94
C GLU A 973 -44.76 41.17 21.01
N ALA A 974 -44.64 40.65 22.24
CA ALA A 974 -43.88 41.28 23.30
C ALA A 974 -42.36 41.31 23.01
N ASN A 975 -41.89 40.47 22.09
CA ASN A 975 -40.50 40.41 21.63
C ASN A 975 -40.21 41.40 20.49
N ALA A 976 -41.22 42.13 20.00
CA ALA A 976 -41.11 43.06 18.89
C ALA A 976 -40.73 44.46 19.38
N THR A 977 -39.59 44.97 18.92
CA THR A 977 -39.18 46.36 19.15
C THR A 977 -39.26 47.12 17.84
N LEU A 978 -39.94 48.27 17.83
CA LEU A 978 -39.92 49.18 16.68
C LEU A 978 -38.47 49.57 16.38
N ASP A 979 -37.99 49.18 15.21
CA ASP A 979 -36.63 49.45 14.74
C ASP A 979 -36.62 50.75 13.93
N GLN A 980 -37.51 50.86 12.93
CA GLN A 980 -37.65 52.03 12.08
C GLN A 980 -39.14 52.34 11.85
N SER A 981 -39.49 53.62 11.74
CA SER A 981 -40.87 54.08 11.57
C SER A 981 -41.01 54.88 10.28
N ASN A 982 -42.13 54.67 9.58
CA ASN A 982 -42.48 55.38 8.34
C ASN A 982 -41.37 55.38 7.27
N VAL A 983 -40.73 54.22 7.07
CA VAL A 983 -39.70 54.06 6.05
C VAL A 983 -40.31 53.63 4.72
N GLN A 984 -39.64 53.99 3.63
CA GLN A 984 -39.98 53.49 2.31
C GLN A 984 -39.75 51.97 2.28
N ILE A 985 -40.70 51.23 1.73
CA ILE A 985 -40.70 49.79 1.60
C ILE A 985 -40.98 49.46 0.14
N THR A 986 -40.03 48.86 -0.57
CA THR A 986 -40.22 48.50 -1.99
C THR A 986 -40.62 47.04 -2.11
N LEU A 987 -41.89 46.74 -2.38
CA LEU A 987 -42.31 45.38 -2.77
C LEU A 987 -41.84 45.09 -4.20
N THR A 988 -40.82 44.24 -4.30
CA THR A 988 -40.25 43.79 -5.59
C THR A 988 -41.07 42.67 -6.22
N ARG A 989 -41.91 41.98 -5.44
CA ARG A 989 -42.94 41.03 -5.91
C ARG A 989 -44.28 41.27 -5.19
N PRO A 990 -45.41 40.83 -5.76
CA PRO A 990 -46.71 40.96 -5.10
C PRO A 990 -46.76 40.17 -3.79
N TYR A 991 -47.52 40.66 -2.80
CA TYR A 991 -47.75 39.97 -1.53
C TYR A 991 -49.22 40.06 -1.11
N GLY A 992 -49.90 38.92 -1.06
CA GLY A 992 -51.35 38.87 -0.82
C GLY A 992 -52.09 39.70 -1.87
N THR A 993 -52.74 40.79 -1.44
CA THR A 993 -53.44 41.74 -2.32
C THR A 993 -52.58 42.95 -2.71
N LEU A 994 -51.34 43.06 -2.22
CA LEU A 994 -50.44 44.17 -2.53
C LEU A 994 -49.68 43.86 -3.82
N ALA A 995 -49.74 44.75 -4.79
CA ALA A 995 -48.95 44.66 -6.01
C ALA A 995 -47.48 45.05 -5.74
N THR A 996 -46.60 44.77 -6.69
CA THR A 996 -45.25 45.36 -6.72
C THR A 996 -45.32 46.87 -6.67
N GLY A 997 -44.37 47.50 -6.00
CA GLY A 997 -44.30 48.95 -5.91
C GLY A 997 -43.78 49.47 -4.57
N ILE A 998 -43.83 50.78 -4.42
CA ILE A 998 -43.33 51.48 -3.24
C ILE A 998 -44.47 51.71 -2.24
N TYR A 999 -44.18 51.38 -0.99
CA TYR A 999 -45.05 51.52 0.17
C TYR A 999 -44.32 52.22 1.31
N PHE A 1000 -45.04 52.58 2.36
CA PHE A 1000 -44.51 53.17 3.57
C PHE A 1000 -45.06 52.45 4.79
N GLY A 1001 -44.21 52.18 5.77
CA GLY A 1001 -44.57 51.39 6.93
C GLY A 1001 -43.55 51.43 8.05
N ASP A 1002 -43.81 50.65 9.09
CA ASP A 1002 -42.88 50.47 10.21
C ASP A 1002 -42.16 49.13 10.09
N ILE A 1003 -40.93 49.07 10.59
CA ILE A 1003 -40.13 47.84 10.72
C ILE A 1003 -39.96 47.54 12.21
N TYR A 1004 -40.26 46.30 12.61
CA TYR A 1004 -40.10 45.82 13.98
C TYR A 1004 -39.10 44.68 14.02
N LYS A 1005 -38.03 44.80 14.81
CA LYS A 1005 -37.10 43.71 15.10
C LYS A 1005 -37.72 42.74 16.11
N ILE A 1006 -37.69 41.45 15.81
CA ILE A 1006 -38.08 40.36 16.70
C ILE A 1006 -36.81 39.67 17.19
N THR A 1007 -36.68 39.49 18.51
CA THR A 1007 -35.58 38.71 19.10
C THR A 1007 -36.13 37.57 19.96
N ALA A 1008 -35.63 36.36 19.75
CA ALA A 1008 -36.03 35.17 20.48
C ALA A 1008 -34.82 34.41 21.01
N THR A 1009 -34.88 33.97 22.27
CA THR A 1009 -33.83 33.15 22.88
C THR A 1009 -34.32 31.72 23.01
N ALA A 1010 -33.68 30.81 22.29
CA ALA A 1010 -33.91 29.38 22.38
C ALA A 1010 -33.01 28.80 23.48
N SER A 1011 -33.56 27.99 24.39
CA SER A 1011 -32.77 27.21 25.34
C SER A 1011 -32.56 25.78 24.83
N HIS A 1012 -31.38 25.24 25.07
CA HIS A 1012 -30.98 23.87 24.76
C HIS A 1012 -30.00 23.35 25.79
N SER A 1013 -29.70 22.05 25.76
CA SER A 1013 -28.71 21.46 26.65
C SER A 1013 -27.83 20.49 25.86
N LEU A 1014 -26.52 20.74 25.90
CA LEU A 1014 -25.51 19.83 25.38
C LEU A 1014 -24.94 18.96 26.52
N GLY A 1015 -24.27 17.85 26.18
CA GLY A 1015 -23.50 17.07 27.14
C GLY A 1015 -22.38 17.89 27.80
N SER A 1016 -21.92 17.48 28.99
CA SER A 1016 -20.89 18.21 29.76
C SER A 1016 -19.60 18.48 28.99
N ASP A 1017 -19.25 17.55 28.11
CA ASP A 1017 -18.01 17.57 27.31
C ASP A 1017 -18.28 17.80 25.82
N GLU A 1018 -19.54 18.02 25.44
CA GLU A 1018 -19.98 18.22 24.05
C GLU A 1018 -19.68 19.65 23.60
N THR A 1019 -18.91 19.80 22.53
CA THR A 1019 -18.52 21.09 21.94
C THR A 1019 -19.35 21.40 20.69
N ILE A 1020 -19.56 22.68 20.41
CA ILE A 1020 -20.19 23.13 19.16
C ILE A 1020 -19.10 23.31 18.12
N LEU A 1021 -19.18 22.56 17.02
CA LEU A 1021 -18.30 22.67 15.86
C LEU A 1021 -18.74 23.82 14.96
N ASN A 1022 -20.04 23.84 14.66
CA ASN A 1022 -20.64 24.82 13.76
C ASN A 1022 -22.13 25.02 14.12
N ALA A 1023 -22.70 26.14 13.71
CA ALA A 1023 -24.09 26.49 13.96
C ALA A 1023 -24.64 27.36 12.83
N TRP A 1024 -25.84 27.05 12.37
CA TRP A 1024 -26.48 27.76 11.27
C TRP A 1024 -27.99 27.87 11.44
N VAL A 1025 -28.60 28.80 10.71
CA VAL A 1025 -30.06 28.96 10.68
C VAL A 1025 -30.70 27.93 9.76
N ARG A 1026 -31.95 27.55 10.03
CA ARG A 1026 -32.73 26.66 9.14
C ARG A 1026 -33.85 27.44 8.49
N ASN A 1027 -33.55 28.11 7.39
CA ASN A 1027 -34.51 28.92 6.64
C ASN A 1027 -35.59 28.05 5.97
N SER A 1028 -35.28 26.81 5.61
CA SER A 1028 -36.20 25.80 5.06
C SER A 1028 -37.30 25.42 6.04
N SER A 1029 -37.03 25.52 7.35
CA SER A 1029 -37.96 25.15 8.43
C SER A 1029 -38.51 26.33 9.21
N SER A 1030 -37.87 27.50 9.13
CA SER A 1030 -38.30 28.71 9.80
C SER A 1030 -39.57 29.29 9.18
N ASN A 1031 -40.40 29.87 10.03
CA ASN A 1031 -41.49 30.71 9.57
C ASN A 1031 -40.98 32.13 9.36
N ASN A 1032 -41.52 32.79 8.34
CA ASN A 1032 -40.95 33.98 7.72
C ASN A 1032 -40.68 35.13 8.71
N VAL A 1033 -39.46 35.70 8.67
CA VAL A 1033 -39.01 36.94 9.36
C VAL A 1033 -37.81 37.50 8.56
N TRP A 1034 -37.65 38.81 8.32
CA TRP A 1034 -36.55 39.43 7.51
C TRP A 1034 -36.17 40.86 7.97
N GLY A 1035 -34.91 41.35 7.80
CA GLY A 1035 -34.39 42.68 8.22
C GLY A 1035 -33.60 43.64 7.28
N SER A 1036 -33.31 44.83 7.84
CA SER A 1036 -32.35 45.94 7.58
C SER A 1036 -32.23 46.74 6.26
N ASN A 1037 -32.58 46.26 5.06
CA ASN A 1037 -32.55 47.10 3.85
C ASN A 1037 -33.94 47.15 3.20
N ASN A 1038 -34.38 48.35 2.82
CA ASN A 1038 -35.78 48.68 2.50
C ASN A 1038 -36.43 48.11 1.20
N PRO A 1039 -35.84 47.19 0.40
CA PRO A 1039 -36.63 46.35 -0.52
C PRO A 1039 -37.20 45.09 0.14
N ILE A 1040 -38.52 44.85 0.01
CA ILE A 1040 -39.17 43.58 0.33
C ILE A 1040 -39.24 42.71 -0.93
N VAL A 1041 -38.50 41.60 -0.89
CA VAL A 1041 -38.69 40.41 -1.74
C VAL A 1041 -39.44 39.38 -0.88
N PRO A 1042 -40.36 38.54 -1.41
CA PRO A 1042 -41.19 37.62 -0.63
C PRO A 1042 -40.43 36.45 0.05
N GLU A 1043 -39.23 36.64 0.61
CA GLU A 1043 -38.44 35.60 1.29
C GLU A 1043 -37.85 36.03 2.66
N ILE A 1044 -37.27 35.04 3.36
CA ILE A 1044 -36.95 34.98 4.80
C ILE A 1044 -35.45 35.23 5.04
N SER A 1045 -35.10 35.95 6.10
CA SER A 1045 -33.78 35.88 6.74
C SER A 1045 -33.94 35.91 8.24
N VAL A 1046 -33.77 34.75 8.85
CA VAL A 1046 -33.49 34.63 10.29
C VAL A 1046 -31.98 34.71 10.46
N THR A 1047 -31.53 35.42 11.47
CA THR A 1047 -30.11 35.50 11.84
C THR A 1047 -29.89 34.78 13.16
N LEU A 1048 -28.86 33.94 13.23
CA LEU A 1048 -28.33 33.40 14.47
C LEU A 1048 -27.33 34.41 15.05
N GLU A 1049 -27.78 35.24 15.98
CA GLU A 1049 -27.01 36.38 16.52
C GLU A 1049 -25.90 35.91 17.49
N SER A 1050 -26.19 34.89 18.30
CA SER A 1050 -25.21 34.28 19.20
C SER A 1050 -25.69 32.90 19.65
N TYR A 1051 -24.75 32.05 20.07
CA TYR A 1051 -25.05 30.75 20.65
C TYR A 1051 -23.97 30.32 21.64
N ASN A 1052 -24.33 29.48 22.59
CA ASN A 1052 -23.42 28.79 23.49
C ASN A 1052 -23.99 27.40 23.84
N SER A 1053 -23.44 26.72 24.85
CA SER A 1053 -23.85 25.37 25.24
C SER A 1053 -25.26 25.26 25.84
N THR A 1054 -25.90 26.38 26.20
CA THR A 1054 -27.19 26.43 26.91
C THR A 1054 -28.29 27.20 26.19
N GLN A 1055 -27.93 28.13 25.31
CA GLN A 1055 -28.90 28.98 24.62
C GLN A 1055 -28.37 29.53 23.29
N ALA A 1056 -29.30 29.88 22.40
CA ALA A 1056 -29.06 30.60 21.17
C ALA A 1056 -30.01 31.80 21.05
N VAL A 1057 -29.51 32.93 20.55
CA VAL A 1057 -30.31 34.13 20.28
C VAL A 1057 -30.49 34.24 18.78
N LEU A 1058 -31.75 34.29 18.35
CA LEU A 1058 -32.14 34.45 16.96
C LEU A 1058 -32.87 35.79 16.80
N SER A 1059 -32.71 36.39 15.62
CA SER A 1059 -33.44 37.60 15.27
C SER A 1059 -34.01 37.55 13.85
N GLY A 1060 -34.99 38.41 13.62
CA GLY A 1060 -35.55 38.71 12.30
C GLY A 1060 -36.41 39.98 12.40
N TYR A 1061 -37.04 40.44 11.33
CA TYR A 1061 -37.95 41.58 11.38
C TYR A 1061 -39.29 41.33 10.70
N ILE A 1062 -40.30 42.07 11.16
CA ILE A 1062 -41.65 42.12 10.57
C ILE A 1062 -41.99 43.55 10.21
N PHE A 1063 -42.78 43.71 9.16
CA PHE A 1063 -43.12 44.98 8.56
C PHE A 1063 -44.61 45.24 8.71
N ASN A 1064 -44.98 46.42 9.19
CA ASN A 1064 -46.36 46.91 9.15
C ASN A 1064 -46.47 47.89 7.99
N ILE A 1065 -46.87 47.39 6.81
CA ILE A 1065 -47.05 48.18 5.59
C ILE A 1065 -48.34 48.99 5.74
N LYS A 1066 -48.24 50.31 5.85
CA LYS A 1066 -49.39 51.18 6.18
C LYS A 1066 -49.99 51.85 4.97
N TYR A 1067 -49.16 52.43 4.09
CA TYR A 1067 -49.62 53.25 2.98
C TYR A 1067 -48.91 52.88 1.66
N ASN A 1068 -49.56 53.07 0.52
CA ASN A 1068 -48.89 53.01 -0.79
C ASN A 1068 -48.25 54.37 -1.16
N LEU A 1069 -47.55 54.44 -2.30
CA LEU A 1069 -46.94 55.66 -2.83
C LEU A 1069 -47.92 56.85 -3.00
N LEU A 1070 -49.22 56.57 -3.17
CA LEU A 1070 -50.28 57.58 -3.29
C LEU A 1070 -50.85 58.03 -1.93
N GLY A 1071 -50.31 57.54 -0.81
CA GLY A 1071 -50.78 57.85 0.54
C GLY A 1071 -52.06 57.11 0.95
N GLN A 1072 -52.52 56.14 0.16
CA GLN A 1072 -53.72 55.36 0.48
C GLN A 1072 -53.39 54.28 1.51
N SER A 1073 -54.25 54.12 2.52
CA SER A 1073 -54.08 53.10 3.57
C SER A 1073 -54.27 51.69 3.01
N VAL A 1074 -53.31 50.81 3.27
CA VAL A 1074 -53.30 49.41 2.84
C VAL A 1074 -53.14 48.40 3.99
N ILE A 1075 -52.68 48.83 5.18
CA ILE A 1075 -52.42 48.06 6.41
C ILE A 1075 -52.30 46.54 6.19
N ARG A 1076 -51.05 46.07 6.07
CA ARG A 1076 -50.71 44.65 6.00
C ARG A 1076 -49.44 44.36 6.77
N TRP A 1077 -49.46 43.29 7.54
CA TRP A 1077 -48.25 42.75 8.14
C TRP A 1077 -47.56 41.79 7.18
N TYR A 1078 -46.24 41.92 7.08
CA TYR A 1078 -45.37 41.09 6.28
C TYR A 1078 -44.17 40.63 7.12
N PRO A 1079 -43.67 39.40 6.97
CA PRO A 1079 -44.26 38.30 6.21
C PRO A 1079 -45.29 37.48 7.02
N ILE A 1080 -45.51 37.81 8.30
CA ILE A 1080 -46.52 37.19 9.16
C ILE A 1080 -47.25 38.26 9.97
N ASP A 1081 -48.58 38.16 10.05
CA ASP A 1081 -49.38 39.01 10.92
C ASP A 1081 -49.21 38.54 12.39
N PRO A 1082 -48.85 39.45 13.32
CA PRO A 1082 -48.60 39.09 14.71
C PRO A 1082 -49.76 38.35 15.40
N THR A 1083 -51.00 38.54 14.91
CA THR A 1083 -52.21 37.88 15.41
C THR A 1083 -52.35 36.41 15.00
N TYR A 1084 -51.49 35.88 14.13
CA TYR A 1084 -51.51 34.47 13.72
C TYR A 1084 -51.19 33.51 14.89
N PRO A 1085 -51.68 32.25 14.86
CA PRO A 1085 -51.37 31.25 15.87
C PRO A 1085 -49.86 31.04 16.11
N SER A 1086 -49.46 30.73 17.34
CA SER A 1086 -48.05 30.64 17.74
C SER A 1086 -47.24 29.58 16.98
N ASN A 1087 -47.88 28.54 16.45
CA ASN A 1087 -47.24 27.49 15.65
C ASN A 1087 -46.75 27.98 14.26
N TYR A 1088 -47.15 29.18 13.84
CA TYR A 1088 -46.62 29.83 12.63
C TYR A 1088 -45.53 30.87 12.93
N ARG A 1089 -45.10 31.01 14.19
CA ARG A 1089 -44.12 32.03 14.63
C ARG A 1089 -42.91 31.38 15.24
N VAL A 1090 -42.15 30.66 14.41
CA VAL A 1090 -41.05 29.79 14.87
C VAL A 1090 -39.78 30.09 14.09
N MET A 1091 -38.68 30.31 14.80
CA MET A 1091 -37.33 30.40 14.24
C MET A 1091 -36.57 29.11 14.54
N HIS A 1092 -35.83 28.59 13.56
CA HIS A 1092 -35.09 27.33 13.67
C HIS A 1092 -33.60 27.53 13.41
N TYR A 1093 -32.78 26.76 14.12
CA TYR A 1093 -31.34 26.68 13.89
C TYR A 1093 -30.85 25.26 14.16
N THR A 1094 -29.65 24.98 13.67
CA THR A 1094 -28.93 23.74 13.86
C THR A 1094 -27.67 24.00 14.66
N LEU A 1095 -27.33 23.09 15.58
CA LEU A 1095 -25.98 22.96 16.11
C LEU A 1095 -25.38 21.66 15.61
N HIS A 1096 -24.19 21.74 15.04
CA HIS A 1096 -23.34 20.59 14.78
C HIS A 1096 -22.35 20.46 15.92
N THR A 1097 -22.42 19.36 16.65
CA THR A 1097 -21.69 19.19 17.89
C THR A 1097 -20.81 17.95 17.87
N PHE A 1098 -19.74 18.00 18.65
CA PHE A 1098 -18.81 16.91 18.85
C PHE A 1098 -18.72 16.53 20.32
N ASP A 1099 -18.93 15.26 20.63
CA ASP A 1099 -18.82 14.73 21.98
C ASP A 1099 -17.63 13.77 22.06
N PRO A 1100 -16.46 14.22 22.60
CA PRO A 1100 -15.25 13.41 22.68
C PRO A 1100 -15.38 12.25 23.68
N THR A 1101 -16.34 12.32 24.60
CA THR A 1101 -16.56 11.28 25.62
C THR A 1101 -17.36 10.10 25.09
N GLN A 1102 -18.13 10.33 24.02
CA GLN A 1102 -18.76 9.23 23.29
C GLN A 1102 -17.67 8.48 22.55
N THR A 1103 -17.65 7.17 22.73
CA THR A 1103 -16.77 6.31 21.93
C THR A 1103 -17.56 5.87 20.71
N VAL A 1104 -16.96 5.89 19.51
CA VAL A 1104 -17.60 5.31 18.32
C VAL A 1104 -17.75 3.82 18.60
N GLY A 1105 -18.96 3.41 18.95
CA GLY A 1105 -19.22 2.08 19.47
C GLY A 1105 -20.70 1.79 19.39
N THR A 1106 -21.15 1.37 18.21
CA THR A 1106 -21.74 0.05 17.91
C THR A 1106 -22.39 0.15 16.54
N ASP A 1107 -22.14 -0.83 15.66
CA ASP A 1107 -22.91 -1.07 14.43
C ASP A 1107 -24.39 -0.77 14.68
N GLU A 1108 -24.98 0.13 13.89
CA GLU A 1108 -26.43 0.29 13.87
C GLU A 1108 -27.03 -1.08 13.55
N LEU A 1109 -27.89 -1.58 14.43
CA LEU A 1109 -28.69 -2.74 14.11
C LEU A 1109 -29.61 -2.34 12.95
N ASP A 1110 -29.36 -2.91 11.76
CA ASP A 1110 -30.17 -2.75 10.56
C ASP A 1110 -31.62 -3.21 10.77
N ILE A 1111 -32.41 -2.29 11.30
CA ILE A 1111 -33.84 -2.38 11.56
C ILE A 1111 -34.69 -2.46 10.28
N SER A 1112 -34.10 -2.24 9.10
CA SER A 1112 -34.78 -2.36 7.80
C SER A 1112 -34.86 -3.81 7.30
N SER A 1113 -33.95 -4.68 7.75
CA SER A 1113 -33.88 -6.10 7.37
C SER A 1113 -35.09 -6.95 7.76
N GLY A 1114 -35.97 -6.46 8.66
CA GLY A 1114 -37.11 -7.22 9.18
C GLY A 1114 -36.72 -8.50 9.92
N ASN A 1115 -35.44 -8.68 10.27
CA ASN A 1115 -34.90 -9.87 10.92
C ASN A 1115 -34.54 -9.60 12.39
N ILE A 1116 -34.40 -10.66 13.18
CA ILE A 1116 -33.90 -10.54 14.56
C ILE A 1116 -32.40 -10.26 14.52
N GLN A 1117 -31.94 -9.27 15.28
CA GLN A 1117 -30.54 -8.88 15.34
C GLN A 1117 -30.04 -8.73 16.76
N LEU A 1118 -28.77 -9.04 17.00
CA LEU A 1118 -28.08 -8.89 18.28
C LEU A 1118 -26.91 -7.92 18.08
N GLY A 1119 -26.95 -6.75 18.71
CA GLY A 1119 -25.89 -5.72 18.66
C GLY A 1119 -24.73 -6.11 19.56
N ASN A 1120 -23.54 -5.53 19.32
CA ASN A 1120 -22.33 -5.73 20.15
C ASN A 1120 -22.54 -5.15 21.57
N PRO A 1121 -21.93 -5.72 22.62
CA PRO A 1121 -22.15 -5.22 23.97
C PRO A 1121 -21.25 -3.99 24.21
N TYR A 1122 -21.71 -2.99 24.97
CA TYR A 1122 -20.92 -1.78 25.22
C TYR A 1122 -21.09 -1.21 26.65
N PRO A 1123 -19.99 -0.84 27.35
CA PRO A 1123 -18.60 -0.96 26.93
C PRO A 1123 -18.15 -2.43 26.79
N ASN A 1124 -17.16 -2.69 25.93
CA ASN A 1124 -16.57 -4.02 25.80
C ASN A 1124 -15.11 -3.90 25.33
N PRO A 1125 -14.12 -4.07 26.22
CA PRO A 1125 -14.27 -4.60 27.58
C PRO A 1125 -15.04 -3.68 28.54
N SER A 1126 -15.79 -4.27 29.47
CA SER A 1126 -16.53 -3.56 30.53
C SER A 1126 -16.04 -3.97 31.91
N ASP A 1127 -16.02 -3.00 32.82
CA ASP A 1127 -15.83 -3.24 34.24
C ASP A 1127 -17.17 -3.62 34.90
N ASN A 1128 -18.00 -2.66 35.30
CA ASN A 1128 -19.14 -2.97 36.17
C ASN A 1128 -20.46 -3.23 35.43
N ASN A 1129 -20.73 -2.54 34.33
CA ASN A 1129 -22.00 -2.62 33.60
C ASN A 1129 -21.81 -2.67 32.09
N VAL A 1130 -22.64 -3.42 31.39
CA VAL A 1130 -22.65 -3.48 29.93
C VAL A 1130 -24.07 -3.40 29.35
N SER A 1131 -24.20 -2.67 28.26
CA SER A 1131 -25.43 -2.53 27.47
C SER A 1131 -25.42 -3.57 26.36
N ILE A 1132 -26.50 -4.33 26.23
CA ILE A 1132 -26.71 -5.25 25.11
C ILE A 1132 -27.96 -4.80 24.34
N SER A 1133 -27.80 -4.50 23.06
CA SER A 1133 -28.91 -4.16 22.17
C SER A 1133 -29.35 -5.35 21.32
N TYR A 1134 -30.64 -5.44 21.01
CA TYR A 1134 -31.18 -6.38 20.03
C TYR A 1134 -32.48 -5.84 19.41
N PHE A 1135 -32.80 -6.26 18.20
CA PHE A 1135 -34.04 -5.90 17.50
C PHE A 1135 -34.95 -7.11 17.29
N LEU A 1136 -36.25 -6.92 17.50
CA LEU A 1136 -37.29 -7.91 17.20
C LEU A 1136 -38.27 -7.37 16.14
N PRO A 1137 -38.44 -8.05 15.00
CA PRO A 1137 -39.34 -7.60 13.93
C PRO A 1137 -40.83 -7.79 14.26
N GLU A 1138 -41.15 -8.63 15.25
CA GLU A 1138 -42.48 -8.83 15.80
C GLU A 1138 -42.38 -9.29 17.27
N SER A 1139 -43.47 -9.16 18.05
CA SER A 1139 -43.47 -9.52 19.46
C SER A 1139 -43.32 -11.02 19.69
N LYS A 1140 -42.19 -11.48 20.25
CA LYS A 1140 -41.83 -12.91 20.43
C LYS A 1140 -41.28 -13.23 21.81
N GLU A 1141 -41.33 -14.50 22.20
CA GLU A 1141 -40.59 -15.01 23.35
C GLU A 1141 -39.09 -15.08 23.05
N ILE A 1142 -38.29 -14.51 23.96
CA ILE A 1142 -36.84 -14.53 23.90
C ILE A 1142 -36.21 -14.99 25.22
N SER A 1143 -34.98 -15.48 25.15
CA SER A 1143 -34.09 -15.67 26.29
C SER A 1143 -32.74 -15.04 25.96
N LEU A 1144 -32.42 -13.94 26.63
CA LEU A 1144 -31.10 -13.33 26.63
C LEU A 1144 -30.34 -13.85 27.85
N SER A 1145 -29.21 -14.50 27.62
CA SER A 1145 -28.41 -15.18 28.65
C SER A 1145 -26.93 -14.86 28.51
N LEU A 1146 -26.21 -14.78 29.62
CA LEU A 1146 -24.77 -14.70 29.70
C LEU A 1146 -24.18 -16.08 29.99
N LEU A 1147 -23.16 -16.45 29.23
CA LEU A 1147 -22.49 -17.74 29.22
C LEU A 1147 -20.99 -17.53 29.49
N ASP A 1148 -20.34 -18.52 30.10
CA ASP A 1148 -18.88 -18.54 30.22
C ASP A 1148 -18.22 -19.08 28.94
N LEU A 1149 -16.89 -19.14 28.93
CA LEU A 1149 -16.10 -19.66 27.81
C LEU A 1149 -16.37 -21.13 27.47
N GLN A 1150 -16.94 -21.92 28.38
CA GLN A 1150 -17.33 -23.32 28.15
C GLN A 1150 -18.79 -23.44 27.69
N GLY A 1151 -19.48 -22.31 27.46
CA GLY A 1151 -20.89 -22.27 27.08
C GLY A 1151 -21.85 -22.59 28.24
N ARG A 1152 -21.37 -22.62 29.48
CA ARG A 1152 -22.23 -22.84 30.65
C ARG A 1152 -22.96 -21.55 30.98
N LEU A 1153 -24.24 -21.67 31.34
CA LEU A 1153 -25.07 -20.52 31.73
C LEU A 1153 -24.53 -19.88 33.01
N VAL A 1154 -24.12 -18.63 32.92
CA VAL A 1154 -23.65 -17.80 34.04
C VAL A 1154 -24.80 -17.01 34.65
N LYS A 1155 -25.62 -16.38 33.79
CA LYS A 1155 -26.75 -15.53 34.23
C LYS A 1155 -27.80 -15.43 33.14
N THR A 1156 -29.07 -15.59 33.47
CA THR A 1156 -30.15 -15.19 32.55
C THR A 1156 -30.38 -13.69 32.71
N ILE A 1157 -30.22 -12.94 31.62
CA ILE A 1157 -30.31 -11.48 31.59
C ILE A 1157 -31.78 -11.04 31.42
N SER A 1158 -32.50 -11.67 30.50
CA SER A 1158 -33.93 -11.43 30.26
C SER A 1158 -34.58 -12.67 29.68
N GLN A 1159 -35.80 -12.99 30.11
CA GLN A 1159 -36.56 -14.13 29.59
C GLN A 1159 -38.05 -13.81 29.58
N GLY A 1160 -38.72 -14.12 28.47
CA GLY A 1160 -40.16 -13.95 28.29
C GLY A 1160 -40.52 -13.27 26.98
N ARG A 1161 -41.81 -12.96 26.80
CA ARG A 1161 -42.33 -12.30 25.60
C ARG A 1161 -41.94 -10.82 25.58
N GLN A 1162 -41.19 -10.40 24.56
CA GLN A 1162 -40.79 -9.02 24.32
C GLN A 1162 -41.59 -8.42 23.14
N ALA A 1163 -41.85 -7.12 23.19
CA ALA A 1163 -42.57 -6.41 22.14
C ALA A 1163 -41.74 -6.27 20.84
N LYS A 1164 -42.39 -6.07 19.71
CA LYS A 1164 -41.73 -5.62 18.46
C LYS A 1164 -40.93 -4.33 18.72
N GLY A 1165 -39.71 -4.23 18.18
CA GLY A 1165 -38.88 -3.03 18.26
C GLY A 1165 -37.46 -3.31 18.77
N SER A 1166 -36.69 -2.23 18.94
CA SER A 1166 -35.33 -2.28 19.50
C SER A 1166 -35.37 -2.31 21.01
N HIS A 1167 -34.56 -3.16 21.60
CA HIS A 1167 -34.43 -3.35 23.03
C HIS A 1167 -32.98 -3.14 23.43
N VAL A 1168 -32.76 -2.42 24.54
CA VAL A 1168 -31.45 -2.28 25.17
C VAL A 1168 -31.58 -2.76 26.60
N VAL A 1169 -30.74 -3.72 26.99
CA VAL A 1169 -30.73 -4.27 28.34
C VAL A 1169 -29.39 -3.97 29.01
N GLN A 1170 -29.45 -3.34 30.17
CA GLN A 1170 -28.30 -3.10 31.03
C GLN A 1170 -28.00 -4.35 31.88
N VAL A 1171 -26.73 -4.77 31.92
CA VAL A 1171 -26.28 -5.97 32.61
C VAL A 1171 -25.13 -5.62 33.56
N SER A 1172 -25.36 -5.76 34.87
CA SER A 1172 -24.30 -5.70 35.88
C SER A 1172 -23.43 -6.97 35.84
N LEU A 1173 -22.12 -6.73 35.89
CA LEU A 1173 -21.02 -7.69 35.86
C LEU A 1173 -20.25 -7.77 37.20
N ASP A 1174 -20.71 -7.07 38.24
CA ASP A 1174 -19.98 -6.87 39.51
C ASP A 1174 -19.58 -8.15 40.25
N ASN A 1175 -20.26 -9.27 39.96
CA ASN A 1175 -20.01 -10.58 40.59
C ASN A 1175 -19.40 -11.60 39.62
N LEU A 1176 -18.90 -11.14 38.47
CA LEU A 1176 -18.25 -11.97 37.47
C LEU A 1176 -16.74 -11.85 37.61
N ALA A 1177 -16.05 -13.00 37.60
CA ALA A 1177 -14.60 -13.01 37.52
C ALA A 1177 -14.14 -12.31 36.24
N GLN A 1178 -13.02 -11.60 36.29
CA GLN A 1178 -12.38 -11.04 35.10
C GLN A 1178 -12.18 -12.14 34.05
N GLY A 1179 -12.57 -11.86 32.80
CA GLY A 1179 -12.54 -12.87 31.77
C GLY A 1179 -13.51 -12.59 30.62
N VAL A 1180 -13.51 -13.52 29.66
CA VAL A 1180 -14.40 -13.46 28.50
C VAL A 1180 -15.68 -14.21 28.80
N TYR A 1181 -16.80 -13.60 28.45
CA TYR A 1181 -18.14 -14.16 28.51
C TYR A 1181 -18.77 -14.07 27.12
N PHE A 1182 -19.86 -14.79 26.91
CA PHE A 1182 -20.70 -14.62 25.74
C PHE A 1182 -22.10 -14.29 26.18
N TYR A 1183 -22.76 -13.34 25.53
CA TYR A 1183 -24.21 -13.19 25.70
C TYR A 1183 -24.89 -13.76 24.45
N GLN A 1184 -26.00 -14.43 24.70
CA GLN A 1184 -26.72 -15.23 23.74
C GLN A 1184 -28.20 -14.84 23.78
N LEU A 1185 -28.74 -14.41 22.65
CA LEU A 1185 -30.17 -14.19 22.44
C LEU A 1185 -30.75 -15.41 21.72
N LYS A 1186 -31.66 -16.12 22.38
CA LYS A 1186 -32.51 -17.13 21.74
C LYS A 1186 -33.88 -16.56 21.47
N ALA A 1187 -34.36 -16.74 20.25
CA ALA A 1187 -35.74 -16.44 19.86
C ALA A 1187 -36.27 -17.64 19.07
N GLN A 1188 -37.10 -18.48 19.72
CA GLN A 1188 -37.53 -19.78 19.20
C GLN A 1188 -36.33 -20.68 18.78
N ASN A 1189 -36.20 -21.02 17.49
CA ASN A 1189 -35.14 -21.86 16.95
C ASN A 1189 -33.85 -21.08 16.61
N ASN A 1190 -33.88 -19.75 16.65
CA ASN A 1190 -32.74 -18.91 16.27
C ASN A 1190 -31.92 -18.54 17.50
N VAL A 1191 -30.60 -18.69 17.39
CA VAL A 1191 -29.64 -18.41 18.46
C VAL A 1191 -28.59 -17.45 17.92
N TYR A 1192 -28.49 -16.27 18.53
CA TYR A 1192 -27.50 -15.24 18.23
C TYR A 1192 -26.56 -15.10 19.42
N GLN A 1193 -25.26 -15.01 19.21
CA GLN A 1193 -24.28 -14.96 20.30
C GLN A 1193 -23.13 -14.02 19.96
N LYS A 1194 -22.70 -13.23 20.94
CA LYS A 1194 -21.62 -12.24 20.78
C LYS A 1194 -20.76 -12.17 22.03
N LYS A 1195 -19.52 -11.70 21.87
CA LYS A 1195 -18.47 -11.72 22.90
C LYS A 1195 -18.58 -10.52 23.84
N LEU A 1196 -18.46 -10.75 25.13
CA LEU A 1196 -18.31 -9.75 26.20
C LEU A 1196 -17.00 -9.99 26.95
N VAL A 1197 -16.27 -8.95 27.33
CA VAL A 1197 -15.04 -9.03 28.11
C VAL A 1197 -15.24 -8.24 29.39
N LYS A 1198 -15.17 -8.92 30.55
CA LYS A 1198 -15.15 -8.30 31.88
C LYS A 1198 -13.71 -7.99 32.28
N ILE A 1199 -13.43 -6.73 32.55
CA ILE A 1199 -12.15 -6.22 33.08
C ILE A 1199 -12.34 -5.71 34.51
N ASN A 1200 -11.25 -5.64 35.29
CA ASN A 1200 -11.19 -5.21 36.70
C ASN A 1200 -12.27 -5.73 37.65
#